data_AF-A0A8T0F0A7-F1
#
_entry.id   AF-A0A8T0F0A7-F1
#
_cell.length_a   1.000
_cell.length_b   1.000
_cell.length_c   1.000
_cell.angle_alpha   90.00
_cell.angle_beta   90.00
_cell.angle_gamma   90.00
#
_symmetry.space_group_name_H-M   'P 1'
#
loop_
_entity.id
_entity.type
_entity.pdbx_description
1 polymer ?
#
loop_
_entity_poly.entity_id
_entity_poly.type
_entity_poly.pdbx_seq_one_letter_code
_entity_poly.pdbx_strand_id
1 'polypeptide(L)'
;MGPIKLDQVHLWTIDDVKEWLEENGFHNYVHLLCYRHRIDGKALLTLSENDLKSPPLSIQVLGDIKRLAISVHELQMLNPVVVSQWRSSIDDTSYRNSNNSTKLRRRRHRREASDSSELNTFDSELSEDEGNHSYGSQKQLKPEVWKTAVGMVYFFSVTWITAIVMVIVHDRVPDMQTYPPLPDIFLDNIPYMPWAFSMCELTGIILFLIWMAILFFHKHRFILLRRMFSLFGSVFLLRCITMMITSLSVPGKHLECKARPYGEWRDKIRTAFLIWLGGGMSIQGVRTCGDYMFSGHTVALTLLNFFITEYTPRSMYYLHTFTWVLNIFGIFFILAGHEHYSIDIFIAFYISTRLFLYYHALANNRAFVRDDRRRTRIWFPLFYFFESGVDGPVPNEYEWPEIYQCQLNESASIVTSRINTELCILNWHLSNAATNFGIMKSFLMTDLLVLEYGGLGLDYSFTVAFLEELSNINCQGVPMSVVVHTDMATPALARFGSEELKQEFLVPSIAGDRVSCVAVSEVHCGSDVAAIKTKAERKGDDLIINGGKMWITNGAQADWMCLLANTREGPLHKNKSLICVPLDAPGISFNKINKLGTCSSDNVQFFFENVRVPAKNIIGEEGMGFMYQMMQFQDERLGACVGVPRSLSRIIQDTIAYCKERTAFGHPIIDNQVIHFTLAELQTEVEALQALIYKSADQMIDGQDVTLLASMVKLKAGRLTREVVDKCLQFWGGMGYTSDVLISRAFRDGRLVSIAGGSDEVMLSIISKYMGILPKLK
;
A
#
# COMPACT_ATOMS: atom_id res chain seq x y z
N MET A 1 -53.98 8.73 -41.11
CA MET A 1 -53.27 9.02 -39.86
C MET A 1 -51.94 9.68 -40.22
N GLY A 2 -51.52 10.71 -39.49
CA GLY A 2 -50.19 11.32 -39.68
C GLY A 2 -49.10 10.44 -39.06
N PRO A 3 -47.81 10.62 -39.42
CA PRO A 3 -46.73 9.79 -38.89
C PRO A 3 -46.65 9.90 -37.36
N ILE A 4 -46.52 8.74 -36.69
CA ILE A 4 -46.45 8.62 -35.24
C ILE A 4 -45.20 9.37 -34.73
N LYS A 5 -45.40 10.26 -33.76
CA LYS A 5 -44.34 11.05 -33.14
C LYS A 5 -43.65 10.27 -32.02
N LEU A 6 -42.37 9.93 -32.21
CA LEU A 6 -41.55 9.13 -31.28
C LEU A 6 -41.05 9.90 -30.04
N ASP A 7 -41.16 11.23 -30.04
CA ASP A 7 -40.82 12.14 -28.93
C ASP A 7 -41.98 12.31 -27.92
N GLN A 8 -43.15 11.75 -28.20
CA GLN A 8 -44.36 11.89 -27.36
C GLN A 8 -45.07 10.55 -27.10
N VAL A 9 -44.29 9.50 -26.82
CA VAL A 9 -44.79 8.12 -26.63
C VAL A 9 -45.81 8.02 -25.48
N HIS A 10 -45.67 8.87 -24.46
CA HIS A 10 -46.59 8.92 -23.31
C HIS A 10 -48.03 9.33 -23.65
N LEU A 11 -48.29 9.84 -24.86
CA LEU A 11 -49.62 10.20 -25.37
C LEU A 11 -50.22 9.13 -26.29
N TRP A 12 -49.48 8.06 -26.60
CA TRP A 12 -49.94 7.03 -27.52
C TRP A 12 -51.11 6.24 -26.94
N THR A 13 -52.14 6.10 -27.75
CA THR A 13 -53.27 5.21 -27.51
C THR A 13 -52.89 3.76 -27.79
N ILE A 14 -53.77 2.83 -27.44
CA ILE A 14 -53.55 1.39 -27.70
C ILE A 14 -53.43 1.11 -29.21
N ASP A 15 -54.14 1.89 -30.04
CA ASP A 15 -54.07 1.77 -31.50
C ASP A 15 -52.72 2.27 -32.06
N ASP A 16 -52.15 3.33 -31.47
CA ASP A 16 -50.82 3.82 -31.84
C ASP A 16 -49.72 2.82 -31.43
N VAL A 17 -49.85 2.18 -30.25
CA VAL A 17 -48.94 1.10 -29.82
C VAL A 17 -49.05 -0.13 -30.74
N LYS A 18 -50.26 -0.44 -31.22
CA LYS A 18 -50.48 -1.51 -32.19
C LYS A 18 -49.76 -1.20 -33.50
N GLU A 19 -49.95 -0.01 -34.06
CA GLU A 19 -49.30 0.42 -35.31
C GLU A 19 -47.77 0.34 -35.17
N TRP A 20 -47.22 0.81 -34.04
CA TRP A 20 -45.79 0.69 -33.75
C TRP A 20 -45.29 -0.76 -33.64
N LEU A 21 -46.03 -1.65 -32.97
CA LEU A 21 -45.68 -3.07 -32.86
C LEU A 21 -45.68 -3.77 -34.23
N GLU A 22 -46.60 -3.39 -35.11
CA GLU A 22 -46.68 -3.92 -36.47
C GLU A 22 -45.51 -3.41 -37.33
N GLU A 23 -45.17 -2.12 -37.27
CA GLU A 23 -44.03 -1.55 -38.01
C GLU A 23 -42.68 -2.13 -37.58
N ASN A 24 -42.53 -2.52 -36.31
CA ASN A 24 -41.29 -3.08 -35.75
C ASN A 24 -41.24 -4.62 -35.79
N GLY A 25 -42.17 -5.27 -36.50
CA GLY A 25 -42.13 -6.72 -36.76
C GLY A 25 -42.62 -7.60 -35.60
N PHE A 26 -43.37 -7.04 -34.64
CA PHE A 26 -43.93 -7.76 -33.48
C PHE A 26 -45.42 -8.12 -33.63
N HIS A 27 -45.89 -8.35 -34.87
CA HIS A 27 -47.31 -8.64 -35.19
C HIS A 27 -47.93 -9.73 -34.31
N ASN A 28 -47.18 -10.79 -33.98
CA ASN A 28 -47.65 -11.92 -33.17
C ASN A 28 -48.02 -11.53 -31.73
N TYR A 29 -47.50 -10.41 -31.23
CA TYR A 29 -47.70 -9.94 -29.86
C TYR A 29 -48.74 -8.82 -29.75
N VAL A 30 -49.28 -8.31 -30.86
CA VAL A 30 -50.32 -7.28 -30.88
C VAL A 30 -51.56 -7.73 -30.11
N HIS A 31 -52.01 -8.98 -30.32
CA HIS A 31 -53.17 -9.50 -29.60
C HIS A 31 -52.92 -9.65 -28.11
N LEU A 32 -51.69 -10.01 -27.72
CA LEU A 32 -51.32 -10.15 -26.32
C LEU A 32 -51.21 -8.77 -25.64
N LEU A 33 -50.42 -7.86 -26.19
CA LEU A 33 -50.10 -6.58 -25.56
C LEU A 33 -51.27 -5.57 -25.68
N CYS A 34 -51.85 -5.42 -26.87
CA CYS A 34 -52.89 -4.41 -27.11
C CYS A 34 -54.30 -4.91 -26.80
N TYR A 35 -54.69 -6.11 -27.25
CA TYR A 35 -56.07 -6.58 -27.07
C TYR A 35 -56.32 -7.26 -25.72
N ARG A 36 -55.39 -8.11 -25.25
CA ARG A 36 -55.54 -8.84 -23.98
C ARG A 36 -55.10 -8.01 -22.77
N HIS A 37 -53.96 -7.33 -22.85
CA HIS A 37 -53.38 -6.56 -21.73
C HIS A 37 -53.56 -5.05 -21.82
N ARG A 38 -54.12 -4.53 -22.93
CA ARG A 38 -54.49 -3.11 -23.12
C ARG A 38 -53.35 -2.14 -22.80
N ILE A 39 -52.15 -2.46 -23.29
CA ILE A 39 -50.94 -1.66 -23.05
C ILE A 39 -50.99 -0.42 -23.96
N ASP A 40 -51.08 0.75 -23.33
CA ASP A 40 -50.96 2.06 -23.96
C ASP A 40 -49.49 2.55 -23.93
N GLY A 41 -49.19 3.71 -24.53
CA GLY A 41 -47.81 4.21 -24.59
C GLY A 41 -47.16 4.44 -23.22
N LYS A 42 -47.99 4.73 -22.22
CA LYS A 42 -47.54 4.92 -20.83
C LYS A 42 -47.07 3.60 -20.22
N ALA A 43 -47.89 2.57 -20.34
CA ALA A 43 -47.55 1.23 -19.92
C ALA A 43 -46.35 0.69 -20.69
N LEU A 44 -46.29 0.91 -22.01
CA LEU A 44 -45.16 0.49 -22.86
C LEU A 44 -43.82 1.06 -22.36
N LEU A 45 -43.76 2.35 -22.03
CA LEU A 45 -42.55 2.99 -21.49
C LEU A 45 -42.12 2.47 -20.11
N THR A 46 -43.00 1.79 -19.38
CA THR A 46 -42.69 1.26 -18.04
C THR A 46 -42.41 -0.23 -18.01
N LEU A 47 -42.63 -0.95 -19.12
CA LEU A 47 -42.34 -2.37 -19.23
C LEU A 47 -40.86 -2.68 -18.98
N SER A 48 -40.61 -3.65 -18.10
CA SER A 48 -39.29 -4.24 -17.90
C SER A 48 -39.15 -5.56 -18.65
N GLU A 49 -37.91 -6.01 -18.85
CA GLU A 49 -37.65 -7.33 -19.44
C GLU A 49 -38.27 -8.46 -18.58
N ASN A 50 -38.40 -8.26 -17.26
CA ASN A 50 -38.98 -9.25 -16.36
C ASN A 50 -40.50 -9.37 -16.57
N ASP A 51 -41.19 -8.27 -16.90
CA ASP A 51 -42.64 -8.27 -17.17
C ASP A 51 -42.97 -9.04 -18.46
N LEU A 52 -42.07 -9.01 -19.45
CA LEU A 52 -42.22 -9.78 -20.69
C LEU A 52 -42.07 -11.30 -20.46
N LYS A 53 -41.20 -11.70 -19.51
CA LYS A 53 -40.90 -13.11 -19.18
C LYS A 53 -41.89 -13.73 -18.21
N SER A 54 -42.34 -12.94 -17.25
CA SER A 54 -43.17 -13.42 -16.14
C SER A 54 -44.66 -13.38 -16.51
N PRO A 55 -45.51 -14.20 -15.85
CA PRO A 55 -46.95 -14.03 -15.92
C PRO A 55 -47.32 -12.59 -15.50
N PRO A 56 -48.20 -11.89 -16.23
CA PRO A 56 -49.22 -12.47 -17.12
C PRO A 56 -48.88 -12.51 -18.62
N LEU A 57 -47.75 -11.95 -19.07
CA LEU A 57 -47.37 -11.92 -20.49
C LEU A 57 -46.70 -13.23 -20.94
N SER A 58 -45.79 -13.78 -20.14
CA SER A 58 -45.17 -15.10 -20.34
C SER A 58 -44.68 -15.39 -21.77
N ILE A 59 -44.01 -14.44 -22.42
CA ILE A 59 -43.46 -14.64 -23.77
C ILE A 59 -42.37 -15.73 -23.69
N GLN A 60 -42.49 -16.78 -24.50
CA GLN A 60 -41.62 -17.96 -24.42
C GLN A 60 -40.36 -17.84 -25.28
N VAL A 61 -40.40 -17.03 -26.34
CA VAL A 61 -39.31 -16.94 -27.31
C VAL A 61 -38.29 -15.90 -26.83
N LEU A 62 -37.13 -16.37 -26.35
CA LEU A 62 -36.08 -15.52 -25.79
C LEU A 62 -35.61 -14.42 -26.76
N GLY A 63 -35.53 -14.73 -28.06
CA GLY A 63 -35.12 -13.75 -29.09
C GLY A 63 -36.10 -12.59 -29.23
N ASP A 64 -37.40 -12.86 -29.13
CA ASP A 64 -38.44 -11.82 -29.20
C ASP A 64 -38.47 -10.98 -27.92
N ILE A 65 -38.27 -11.59 -26.76
CA ILE A 65 -38.15 -10.89 -25.47
C ILE A 65 -37.01 -9.87 -25.54
N LYS A 66 -35.83 -10.29 -26.03
CA LYS A 66 -34.67 -9.41 -26.12
C LYS A 66 -34.84 -8.29 -27.14
N ARG A 67 -35.38 -8.59 -28.32
CA ARG A 67 -35.65 -7.56 -29.34
C ARG A 67 -36.68 -6.54 -28.87
N LEU A 68 -37.79 -7.01 -28.29
CA LEU A 68 -38.84 -6.12 -27.79
C LEU A 68 -38.34 -5.28 -26.60
N ALA A 69 -37.56 -5.86 -25.68
CA ALA A 69 -36.97 -5.12 -24.57
C ALA A 69 -35.99 -4.04 -25.04
N ILE A 70 -35.19 -4.31 -26.07
CA ILE A 70 -34.27 -3.33 -26.67
C ILE A 70 -35.07 -2.19 -27.31
N SER A 71 -36.07 -2.50 -28.13
CA SER A 71 -36.91 -1.47 -28.78
C SER A 71 -37.68 -0.61 -27.77
N VAL A 72 -38.17 -1.21 -26.68
CA VAL A 72 -38.79 -0.45 -25.57
C VAL A 72 -37.77 0.41 -24.84
N HIS A 73 -36.54 -0.08 -24.64
CA HIS A 73 -35.47 0.70 -24.02
C HIS A 73 -35.05 1.91 -24.86
N GLU A 74 -35.00 1.77 -26.19
CA GLU A 74 -34.76 2.89 -27.11
C GLU A 74 -35.86 3.96 -26.99
N LEU A 75 -37.14 3.57 -26.91
CA LEU A 75 -38.24 4.50 -26.66
C LEU A 75 -38.12 5.21 -25.29
N GLN A 76 -37.66 4.49 -24.26
CA GLN A 76 -37.41 5.07 -22.94
C GLN A 76 -36.29 6.12 -22.98
N MET A 77 -35.22 5.86 -23.73
CA MET A 77 -34.09 6.79 -23.89
C MET A 77 -34.48 8.05 -24.66
N LEU A 78 -35.42 7.95 -25.61
CA LEU A 78 -35.98 9.09 -26.32
C LEU A 78 -36.96 9.92 -25.48
N ASN A 79 -37.46 9.38 -24.35
CA ASN A 79 -38.44 10.04 -23.46
C ASN A 79 -37.93 10.11 -21.99
N PRO A 80 -36.73 10.65 -21.71
CA PRO A 80 -36.05 10.47 -20.41
C PRO A 80 -36.75 11.17 -19.24
N VAL A 81 -37.37 12.33 -19.49
CA VAL A 81 -38.06 13.13 -18.45
C VAL A 81 -39.28 12.37 -17.91
N VAL A 82 -40.10 11.79 -18.79
CA VAL A 82 -41.34 11.09 -18.39
C VAL A 82 -41.04 9.77 -17.67
N VAL A 83 -40.04 9.01 -18.16
CA VAL A 83 -39.65 7.73 -17.56
C VAL A 83 -39.09 7.91 -16.14
N SER A 84 -38.30 8.97 -15.92
CA SER A 84 -37.73 9.27 -14.59
C SER A 84 -38.80 9.61 -13.55
N GLN A 85 -39.86 10.32 -13.95
CA GLN A 85 -40.94 10.72 -13.07
C GLN A 85 -41.78 9.53 -12.61
N TRP A 86 -42.04 8.56 -13.49
CA TRP A 86 -42.96 7.46 -13.19
C TRP A 86 -42.30 6.24 -12.52
N ARG A 87 -41.02 5.98 -12.78
CA ARG A 87 -40.27 4.97 -11.99
C ARG A 87 -40.25 5.32 -10.50
N SER A 88 -40.13 6.61 -10.16
CA SER A 88 -40.16 7.06 -8.76
C SER A 88 -41.52 6.81 -8.06
N SER A 89 -42.62 6.80 -8.80
CA SER A 89 -43.98 6.66 -8.24
C SER A 89 -44.42 5.20 -8.10
N ILE A 90 -43.83 4.26 -8.87
CA ILE A 90 -44.21 2.84 -8.85
C ILE A 90 -43.54 2.10 -7.68
N ASP A 91 -42.30 2.44 -7.34
CA ASP A 91 -41.55 1.80 -6.24
C ASP A 91 -42.17 2.04 -4.86
N ASP A 92 -42.83 3.19 -4.66
CA ASP A 92 -43.49 3.56 -3.39
C ASP A 92 -44.74 2.70 -3.08
N THR A 93 -45.35 2.09 -4.11
CA THR A 93 -46.56 1.27 -3.97
C THR A 93 -46.26 -0.20 -3.67
N SER A 94 -45.08 -0.70 -4.05
CA SER A 94 -44.65 -2.09 -3.80
C SER A 94 -44.34 -2.36 -2.32
N TYR A 95 -43.89 -1.33 -1.59
CA TYR A 95 -43.55 -1.42 -0.16
C TYR A 95 -44.78 -1.49 0.78
N ARG A 96 -45.97 -1.06 0.33
CA ARG A 96 -47.18 -1.05 1.18
C ARG A 96 -47.96 -2.37 1.19
N ASN A 97 -47.85 -3.22 0.16
CA ASN A 97 -48.65 -4.46 0.06
C ASN A 97 -47.95 -5.73 0.59
N SER A 98 -46.63 -5.70 0.85
CA SER A 98 -45.87 -6.85 1.40
C SER A 98 -46.12 -7.08 2.91
N ASN A 99 -46.57 -6.05 3.63
CA ASN A 99 -46.74 -6.10 5.09
C ASN A 99 -48.05 -6.78 5.57
N ASN A 100 -49.00 -7.07 4.68
CA ASN A 100 -50.27 -7.71 5.06
C ASN A 100 -50.36 -9.21 4.71
N SER A 101 -49.52 -9.74 3.82
CA SER A 101 -49.54 -11.17 3.43
C SER A 101 -48.64 -12.07 4.31
N THR A 102 -47.69 -11.49 5.03
CA THR A 102 -46.71 -12.21 5.87
C THR A 102 -47.24 -12.59 7.25
N LYS A 103 -48.35 -12.01 7.73
CA LYS A 103 -48.96 -12.37 9.02
C LYS A 103 -49.87 -13.61 8.98
N LEU A 104 -50.38 -14.01 7.81
CA LEU A 104 -51.27 -15.18 7.67
C LEU A 104 -50.56 -16.49 7.27
N ARG A 105 -49.33 -16.41 6.74
CA ARG A 105 -48.58 -17.58 6.25
C ARG A 105 -47.67 -18.24 7.30
N ARG A 106 -47.50 -17.60 8.46
CA ARG A 106 -46.62 -18.08 9.56
C ARG A 106 -47.28 -19.12 10.50
N ARG A 107 -48.54 -19.50 10.25
CA ARG A 107 -49.31 -20.43 11.11
C ARG A 107 -49.65 -21.79 10.48
N ARG A 108 -49.28 -22.06 9.22
CA ARG A 108 -49.77 -23.26 8.50
C ARG A 108 -48.72 -24.29 8.04
N HIS A 109 -47.41 -24.03 8.17
CA HIS A 109 -46.36 -25.01 7.81
C HIS A 109 -45.53 -25.46 9.04
N ARG A 110 -46.21 -26.05 10.03
CA ARG A 110 -45.56 -26.81 11.13
C ARG A 110 -46.06 -28.25 11.25
N ARG A 111 -46.60 -28.81 10.17
CA ARG A 111 -47.00 -30.22 10.07
C ARG A 111 -46.89 -30.62 8.61
N GLU A 112 -45.81 -31.33 8.27
CA GLU A 112 -45.69 -32.38 7.24
C GLU A 112 -44.26 -32.45 6.69
N ALA A 113 -43.67 -33.66 6.79
CA ALA A 113 -42.46 -34.20 6.16
C ALA A 113 -41.12 -33.53 6.53
N SER A 114 -40.11 -34.13 7.20
CA SER A 114 -39.66 -35.53 7.32
C SER A 114 -39.59 -36.29 5.99
N ASP A 115 -38.59 -36.01 5.17
CA ASP A 115 -37.40 -36.89 5.02
C ASP A 115 -36.43 -36.28 3.99
N SER A 116 -35.16 -36.69 4.03
CA SER A 116 -34.01 -36.30 3.18
C SER A 116 -33.22 -35.03 3.55
N SER A 117 -32.31 -35.24 4.50
CA SER A 117 -30.92 -34.74 4.55
C SER A 117 -30.25 -34.79 3.16
N GLU A 118 -29.37 -33.89 2.72
CA GLU A 118 -28.30 -33.12 3.36
C GLU A 118 -28.06 -31.86 2.51
N LEU A 119 -28.14 -30.64 3.07
CA LEU A 119 -27.36 -29.46 2.65
C LEU A 119 -27.77 -28.19 3.45
N ASN A 120 -27.87 -28.22 4.79
CA ASN A 120 -28.18 -27.00 5.57
C ASN A 120 -27.74 -27.11 7.04
N THR A 121 -26.45 -27.29 7.26
CA THR A 121 -25.86 -27.19 8.61
C THR A 121 -24.59 -26.33 8.62
N PHE A 122 -24.60 -25.20 7.90
CA PHE A 122 -23.44 -24.29 7.88
C PHE A 122 -23.73 -22.81 8.22
N ASP A 123 -24.98 -22.42 8.51
CA ASP A 123 -25.32 -21.00 8.74
C ASP A 123 -25.80 -20.65 10.16
N SER A 124 -25.65 -21.55 11.14
CA SER A 124 -26.19 -21.34 12.51
C SER A 124 -25.16 -20.99 13.60
N GLU A 125 -23.92 -20.63 13.26
CA GLU A 125 -22.90 -20.22 14.25
C GLU A 125 -22.23 -18.86 13.96
N LEU A 126 -22.87 -17.98 13.17
CA LEU A 126 -22.29 -16.67 12.78
C LEU A 126 -23.05 -15.43 13.28
N SER A 127 -23.88 -15.55 14.32
CA SER A 127 -24.72 -14.43 14.81
C SER A 127 -24.46 -13.97 16.24
N GLU A 128 -23.27 -14.21 16.80
CA GLU A 128 -22.83 -13.60 18.06
C GLU A 128 -21.34 -13.23 18.00
N ASP A 129 -20.97 -12.13 17.32
CA ASP A 129 -19.85 -11.23 17.72
C ASP A 129 -19.62 -10.03 16.75
N GLU A 130 -20.67 -9.33 16.32
CA GLU A 130 -20.49 -8.02 15.65
C GLU A 130 -20.98 -6.87 16.52
N GLY A 131 -20.11 -6.50 17.47
CA GLY A 131 -20.13 -5.23 18.18
C GLY A 131 -18.83 -4.45 17.94
N ASN A 132 -18.95 -3.28 17.30
CA ASN A 132 -17.96 -2.19 17.18
C ASN A 132 -16.59 -2.50 16.53
N HIS A 133 -16.48 -2.20 15.23
CA HIS A 133 -15.19 -1.77 14.65
C HIS A 133 -15.30 -0.46 13.85
N SER A 134 -14.97 0.62 14.54
CA SER A 134 -14.51 1.91 14.02
C SER A 134 -13.24 1.73 13.18
N TYR A 135 -13.25 2.21 11.93
CA TYR A 135 -12.06 2.35 11.08
C TYR A 135 -11.49 3.77 11.26
N GLY A 136 -10.28 3.84 11.81
CA GLY A 136 -9.51 5.07 12.04
C GLY A 136 -8.47 4.84 13.15
N SER A 137 -7.20 4.72 12.75
CA SER A 137 -5.95 4.57 13.54
C SER A 137 -5.20 3.31 13.10
N GLN A 138 -3.90 3.42 12.79
CA GLN A 138 -3.00 2.28 12.91
C GLN A 138 -3.28 1.66 14.28
N LYS A 139 -3.80 0.42 14.30
CA LYS A 139 -3.98 -0.30 15.55
C LYS A 139 -2.57 -0.49 16.11
N GLN A 140 -2.26 0.24 17.17
CA GLN A 140 -1.11 -0.08 18.01
C GLN A 140 -1.17 -1.57 18.33
N LEU A 141 -0.19 -2.34 17.85
CA LEU A 141 -0.13 -3.78 18.04
C LEU A 141 -0.06 -4.05 19.54
N LYS A 142 -1.20 -4.43 20.15
CA LYS A 142 -1.28 -4.66 21.59
C LYS A 142 -0.42 -5.88 21.93
N PRO A 143 0.51 -5.78 22.91
CA PRO A 143 1.21 -6.94 23.42
C PRO A 143 0.21 -7.81 24.19
N GLU A 144 -0.44 -8.75 23.51
CA GLU A 144 -1.38 -9.70 24.12
C GLU A 144 -0.61 -10.76 24.92
N VAL A 145 0.03 -10.34 26.03
CA VAL A 145 0.97 -11.15 26.84
C VAL A 145 0.34 -12.48 27.28
N TRP A 146 -0.97 -12.49 27.56
CA TRP A 146 -1.68 -13.71 27.96
C TRP A 146 -1.68 -14.78 26.84
N LYS A 147 -1.80 -14.39 25.56
CA LYS A 147 -1.72 -15.32 24.42
C LYS A 147 -0.29 -15.85 24.28
N THR A 148 0.71 -15.02 24.54
CA THR A 148 2.11 -15.45 24.59
C THR A 148 2.34 -16.46 25.72
N ALA A 149 1.74 -16.27 26.89
CA ALA A 149 1.80 -17.24 27.99
C ALA A 149 1.15 -18.59 27.62
N VAL A 150 0.01 -18.58 26.92
CA VAL A 150 -0.62 -19.80 26.39
C VAL A 150 0.30 -20.51 25.38
N GLY A 151 0.92 -19.76 24.46
CA GLY A 151 1.91 -20.29 23.52
C GLY A 151 3.12 -20.91 24.22
N MET A 152 3.61 -20.26 25.28
CA MET A 152 4.70 -20.76 26.12
C MET A 152 4.33 -22.09 26.78
N VAL A 153 3.16 -22.18 27.43
CA VAL A 153 2.66 -23.42 28.04
C VAL A 153 2.53 -24.53 26.99
N TYR A 154 2.03 -24.22 25.80
CA TYR A 154 1.96 -25.16 24.69
C TYR A 154 3.35 -25.69 24.33
N PHE A 155 4.32 -24.83 24.04
CA PHE A 155 5.68 -25.24 23.68
C PHE A 155 6.35 -26.09 24.76
N PHE A 156 6.27 -25.69 26.05
CA PHE A 156 6.87 -26.46 27.14
C PHE A 156 6.16 -27.80 27.37
N SER A 157 4.82 -27.85 27.22
CA SER A 157 4.08 -29.12 27.28
C SER A 157 4.47 -30.08 26.16
N VAL A 158 4.67 -29.56 24.94
CA VAL A 158 5.10 -30.37 23.80
C VAL A 158 6.51 -30.88 24.01
N THR A 159 7.46 -30.03 24.40
CA THR A 159 8.85 -30.46 24.66
C THR A 159 8.94 -31.47 25.80
N TRP A 160 8.08 -31.34 26.82
CA TRP A 160 7.93 -32.33 27.88
C TRP A 160 7.45 -33.68 27.34
N ILE A 161 6.40 -33.67 26.51
CA ILE A 161 5.91 -34.86 25.81
C ILE A 161 7.02 -35.45 24.92
N THR A 162 7.80 -34.62 24.22
CA THR A 162 8.93 -35.07 23.40
C THR A 162 9.95 -35.83 24.22
N ALA A 163 10.32 -35.35 25.42
CA ALA A 163 11.26 -36.04 26.29
C ALA A 163 10.73 -37.41 26.76
N ILE A 164 9.43 -37.50 27.10
CA ILE A 164 8.79 -38.77 27.45
C ILE A 164 8.80 -39.74 26.26
N VAL A 165 8.42 -39.26 25.07
CA VAL A 165 8.42 -40.05 23.84
C VAL A 165 9.83 -40.54 23.51
N MET A 166 10.86 -39.72 23.66
CA MET A 166 12.25 -40.14 23.47
C MET A 166 12.63 -41.30 24.39
N VAL A 167 12.24 -41.27 25.66
CA VAL A 167 12.48 -42.38 26.61
C VAL A 167 11.71 -43.64 26.20
N ILE A 168 10.44 -43.50 25.78
CA ILE A 168 9.62 -44.63 25.33
C ILE A 168 10.19 -45.28 24.07
N VAL A 169 10.66 -44.47 23.11
CA VAL A 169 11.24 -44.94 21.86
C VAL A 169 12.60 -45.59 22.10
N HIS A 170 13.38 -45.06 23.05
CA HIS A 170 14.65 -45.66 23.46
C HIS A 170 14.48 -47.10 23.98
N ASP A 171 13.42 -47.38 24.72
CA ASP A 171 13.09 -48.75 25.17
C ASP A 171 12.71 -49.69 24.02
N ARG A 172 12.31 -49.15 22.86
CA ARG A 172 11.87 -49.89 21.68
C ARG A 172 12.97 -50.04 20.62
N VAL A 173 14.19 -49.58 20.88
CA VAL A 173 15.31 -49.68 19.93
C VAL A 173 15.59 -51.17 19.66
N PRO A 174 15.56 -51.63 18.40
CA PRO A 174 15.84 -53.02 18.06
C PRO A 174 17.31 -53.36 18.34
N ASP A 175 17.58 -54.63 18.62
CA ASP A 175 18.94 -55.10 18.91
C ASP A 175 19.87 -54.87 17.70
N MET A 176 20.93 -54.09 17.94
CA MET A 176 21.93 -53.70 16.93
C MET A 176 22.67 -54.90 16.33
N GLN A 177 22.66 -56.06 17.02
CA GLN A 177 23.25 -57.30 16.50
C GLN A 177 22.39 -57.97 15.43
N THR A 178 21.07 -57.75 15.48
CA THR A 178 20.09 -58.42 14.60
C THR A 178 19.76 -57.58 13.37
N TYR A 179 19.78 -56.25 13.49
CA TYR A 179 19.44 -55.31 12.42
C TYR A 179 20.59 -54.29 12.19
N PRO A 180 21.24 -54.26 11.02
CA PRO A 180 22.26 -53.24 10.73
C PRO A 180 21.63 -51.85 10.46
N PRO A 181 22.40 -50.76 10.60
CA PRO A 181 21.96 -49.42 10.18
C PRO A 181 21.61 -49.38 8.69
N LEU A 182 20.70 -48.48 8.29
CA LEU A 182 20.32 -48.34 6.89
C LEU A 182 21.49 -47.81 6.05
N PRO A 183 21.62 -48.25 4.79
CA PRO A 183 22.61 -47.69 3.88
C PRO A 183 22.25 -46.23 3.55
N ASP A 184 23.21 -45.32 3.70
CA ASP A 184 23.07 -43.90 3.39
C ASP A 184 24.25 -43.46 2.51
N ILE A 185 23.95 -43.22 1.23
CA ILE A 185 24.93 -42.85 0.21
C ILE A 185 25.77 -41.63 0.64
N PHE A 186 25.18 -40.70 1.39
CA PHE A 186 25.89 -39.51 1.82
C PHE A 186 26.85 -39.80 2.97
N LEU A 187 26.40 -40.57 3.97
CA LEU A 187 27.24 -40.93 5.12
C LEU A 187 28.35 -41.92 4.75
N ASP A 188 28.10 -42.83 3.80
CA ASP A 188 29.09 -43.78 3.28
C ASP A 188 30.28 -43.08 2.58
N ASN A 189 30.07 -41.86 2.08
CA ASN A 189 31.09 -41.07 1.38
C ASN A 189 31.79 -40.01 2.24
N ILE A 190 31.38 -39.82 3.51
CA ILE A 190 31.94 -38.81 4.40
C ILE A 190 32.61 -39.47 5.60
N PRO A 191 33.89 -39.16 5.90
CA PRO A 191 34.55 -39.71 7.07
C PRO A 191 33.88 -39.20 8.35
N TYR A 192 33.64 -40.11 9.30
CA TYR A 192 33.10 -39.78 10.61
C TYR A 192 34.01 -38.85 11.40
N MET A 193 33.45 -37.76 11.93
CA MET A 193 34.16 -36.75 12.74
C MET A 193 33.55 -36.65 14.14
N PRO A 194 34.19 -37.16 15.20
CA PRO A 194 33.58 -37.26 16.54
C PRO A 194 33.35 -35.90 17.23
N TRP A 195 34.07 -34.85 16.80
CA TRP A 195 33.91 -33.50 17.34
C TRP A 195 32.83 -32.69 16.62
N ALA A 196 32.38 -33.14 15.44
CA ALA A 196 31.48 -32.36 14.58
C ALA A 196 30.13 -32.11 15.27
N PHE A 197 29.58 -33.11 15.94
CA PHE A 197 28.29 -32.96 16.61
C PHE A 197 28.32 -31.92 17.74
N SER A 198 29.41 -31.85 18.52
CA SER A 198 29.58 -30.79 19.52
C SER A 198 29.66 -29.39 18.89
N MET A 199 30.24 -29.28 17.68
CA MET A 199 30.23 -28.01 16.94
C MET A 199 28.83 -27.64 16.43
N CYS A 200 28.00 -28.61 16.04
CA CYS A 200 26.59 -28.37 15.71
C CYS A 200 25.81 -27.81 16.92
N GLU A 201 25.99 -28.38 18.11
CA GLU A 201 25.31 -27.86 19.30
C GLU A 201 25.79 -26.46 19.65
N LEU A 202 27.10 -26.20 19.49
CA LEU A 202 27.66 -24.85 19.65
C LEU A 202 27.06 -23.84 18.66
N THR A 203 26.93 -24.19 17.37
CA THR A 203 26.28 -23.30 16.39
C THR A 203 24.82 -23.05 16.72
N GLY A 204 24.10 -24.06 17.22
CA GLY A 204 22.73 -23.91 17.73
C GLY A 204 22.63 -22.94 18.89
N ILE A 205 23.54 -23.05 19.87
CA ILE A 205 23.62 -22.12 21.02
C ILE A 205 23.91 -20.69 20.53
N ILE A 206 24.84 -20.51 19.60
CA ILE A 206 25.17 -19.19 19.03
C ILE A 206 23.95 -18.56 18.35
N LEU A 207 23.25 -19.31 17.50
CA LEU A 207 22.02 -18.84 16.84
C LEU A 207 20.93 -18.49 17.85
N PHE A 208 20.77 -19.30 18.90
CA PHE A 208 19.81 -19.02 19.97
C PHE A 208 20.17 -17.73 20.72
N LEU A 209 21.45 -17.50 21.05
CA LEU A 209 21.89 -16.28 21.71
C LEU A 209 21.67 -15.03 20.85
N ILE A 210 21.95 -15.11 19.54
CA ILE A 210 21.67 -14.02 18.58
C ILE A 210 20.17 -13.71 18.55
N TRP A 211 19.34 -14.76 18.44
CA TRP A 211 17.89 -14.61 18.47
C TRP A 211 17.37 -13.99 19.77
N MET A 212 17.91 -14.43 20.92
CA MET A 212 17.56 -13.85 22.22
C MET A 212 17.94 -12.37 22.33
N ALA A 213 19.08 -11.97 21.76
CA ALA A 213 19.47 -10.57 21.69
C ALA A 213 18.48 -9.75 20.83
N ILE A 214 18.09 -10.26 19.66
CA ILE A 214 17.09 -9.61 18.80
C ILE A 214 15.76 -9.47 19.54
N LEU A 215 15.26 -10.55 20.15
CA LEU A 215 14.02 -10.53 20.94
C LEU A 215 14.07 -9.53 22.09
N PHE A 216 15.23 -9.38 22.74
CA PHE A 216 15.40 -8.46 23.86
C PHE A 216 15.24 -7.00 23.43
N PHE A 217 15.83 -6.64 22.28
CA PHE A 217 15.76 -5.29 21.72
C PHE A 217 14.52 -5.04 20.88
N HIS A 218 13.75 -6.06 20.49
CA HIS A 218 12.59 -5.85 19.62
C HIS A 218 11.38 -5.31 20.40
N LYS A 219 10.77 -4.23 19.93
CA LYS A 219 9.59 -3.59 20.54
C LYS A 219 8.41 -4.55 20.69
N HIS A 220 8.14 -5.31 19.62
CA HIS A 220 7.06 -6.30 19.56
C HIS A 220 7.43 -7.72 20.05
N ARG A 221 8.39 -7.85 20.98
CA ARG A 221 8.93 -9.13 21.47
C ARG A 221 7.89 -10.20 21.83
N PHE A 222 6.75 -9.82 22.40
CA PHE A 222 5.69 -10.77 22.79
C PHE A 222 4.99 -11.43 21.59
N ILE A 223 4.88 -10.72 20.47
CA ILE A 223 4.29 -11.24 19.23
C ILE A 223 5.27 -12.22 18.58
N LEU A 224 6.54 -11.84 18.48
CA LEU A 224 7.61 -12.70 17.95
C LEU A 224 7.73 -14.00 18.77
N LEU A 225 7.73 -13.87 20.11
CA LEU A 225 7.84 -15.00 21.02
C LEU A 225 6.64 -15.96 20.90
N ARG A 226 5.42 -15.43 20.72
CA ARG A 226 4.22 -16.24 20.47
C ARG A 226 4.31 -17.01 19.14
N ARG A 227 4.75 -16.36 18.06
CA ARG A 227 4.94 -17.00 16.74
C ARG A 227 6.00 -18.09 16.80
N MET A 228 7.11 -17.83 17.50
CA MET A 228 8.15 -18.82 17.76
C MET A 228 7.61 -20.04 18.50
N PHE A 229 6.94 -19.86 19.64
CA PHE A 229 6.40 -20.98 20.40
C PHE A 229 5.35 -21.78 19.63
N SER A 230 4.49 -21.11 18.84
CA SER A 230 3.51 -21.77 17.99
C SER A 230 4.17 -22.65 16.93
N LEU A 231 5.18 -22.12 16.22
CA LEU A 231 5.86 -22.84 15.15
C LEU A 231 6.75 -23.97 15.68
N PHE A 232 7.60 -23.68 16.67
CA PHE A 232 8.44 -24.71 17.31
C PHE A 232 7.57 -25.80 17.95
N GLY A 233 6.53 -25.44 18.70
CA GLY A 233 5.64 -26.42 19.33
C GLY A 233 4.94 -27.32 18.30
N SER A 234 4.46 -26.76 17.19
CA SER A 234 3.78 -27.55 16.15
C SER A 234 4.73 -28.54 15.46
N VAL A 235 5.95 -28.10 15.15
CA VAL A 235 6.95 -28.95 14.50
C VAL A 235 7.45 -30.06 15.42
N PHE A 236 7.69 -29.76 16.70
CA PHE A 236 8.08 -30.77 17.68
C PHE A 236 6.95 -31.72 18.04
N LEU A 237 5.70 -31.28 18.02
CA LEU A 237 4.54 -32.16 18.22
C LEU A 237 4.42 -33.16 17.05
N LEU A 238 4.59 -32.70 15.81
CA LEU A 238 4.63 -33.58 14.64
C LEU A 238 5.73 -34.63 14.77
N ARG A 239 6.92 -34.20 15.24
CA ARG A 239 8.04 -35.10 15.56
C ARG A 239 7.69 -36.15 16.61
N CYS A 240 6.96 -35.78 17.67
CA CYS A 240 6.51 -36.75 18.68
C CYS A 240 5.60 -37.82 18.08
N ILE A 241 4.66 -37.41 17.21
CA ILE A 241 3.72 -38.32 16.56
C ILE A 241 4.48 -39.28 15.64
N THR A 242 5.41 -38.79 14.82
CA THR A 242 6.20 -39.64 13.92
C THR A 242 7.07 -40.62 14.70
N MET A 243 7.79 -40.16 15.73
CA MET A 243 8.59 -41.02 16.61
C MET A 243 7.78 -42.14 17.28
N MET A 244 6.52 -41.89 17.63
CA MET A 244 5.64 -42.89 18.25
C MET A 244 5.10 -43.91 17.26
N ILE A 245 4.80 -43.48 16.03
CA ILE A 245 4.26 -44.34 14.96
C ILE A 245 5.37 -45.20 14.35
N THR A 246 6.55 -44.65 14.16
CA THR A 246 7.66 -45.34 13.48
C THR A 246 8.74 -45.73 14.48
N SER A 247 8.82 -47.01 14.84
CA SER A 247 10.03 -47.56 15.44
C SER A 247 11.09 -47.68 14.34
N LEU A 248 11.97 -46.68 14.18
CA LEU A 248 12.91 -46.63 13.06
C LEU A 248 14.38 -46.64 13.49
N SER A 249 15.12 -47.24 12.52
CA SER A 249 16.55 -47.30 12.26
C SER A 249 17.52 -47.44 13.43
N VAL A 250 18.32 -48.51 13.35
CA VAL A 250 19.46 -48.72 14.24
C VAL A 250 20.46 -47.57 14.03
N PRO A 251 20.94 -46.92 15.11
CA PRO A 251 21.90 -45.82 15.01
C PRO A 251 23.25 -46.32 14.45
N GLY A 252 24.09 -45.38 14.00
CA GLY A 252 25.43 -45.70 13.49
C GLY A 252 26.27 -46.52 14.48
N LYS A 253 27.14 -47.40 13.98
CA LYS A 253 27.94 -48.34 14.79
C LYS A 253 28.89 -47.68 15.81
N HIS A 254 29.11 -46.37 15.71
CA HIS A 254 29.98 -45.60 16.59
C HIS A 254 29.29 -45.15 17.90
N LEU A 255 27.97 -45.22 17.98
CA LEU A 255 27.20 -44.94 19.19
C LEU A 255 27.14 -46.20 20.08
N GLU A 256 27.78 -46.17 21.25
CA GLU A 256 27.72 -47.25 22.25
C GLU A 256 26.33 -47.32 22.92
N CYS A 257 25.36 -47.84 22.18
CA CYS A 257 23.96 -47.91 22.58
C CYS A 257 23.61 -49.30 23.10
N LYS A 258 23.33 -49.39 24.41
CA LYS A 258 22.76 -50.60 25.01
C LYS A 258 21.31 -50.29 25.39
N ALA A 259 20.37 -51.12 24.98
CA ALA A 259 18.99 -51.06 25.45
C ALA A 259 19.00 -51.14 26.98
N ARG A 260 18.75 -50.00 27.64
CA ARG A 260 18.55 -49.95 29.10
C ARG A 260 17.05 -50.00 29.32
N PRO A 261 16.47 -51.09 29.84
CA PRO A 261 15.09 -51.05 30.28
C PRO A 261 15.03 -50.09 31.47
N TYR A 262 14.58 -48.86 31.24
CA TYR A 262 14.22 -47.98 32.35
C TYR A 262 13.08 -48.67 33.10
N GLY A 263 13.26 -48.96 34.39
CA GLY A 263 12.39 -49.84 35.19
C GLY A 263 10.91 -49.42 35.28
N GLU A 264 10.40 -49.19 36.49
CA GLU A 264 9.00 -48.77 36.65
C GLU A 264 8.76 -47.37 36.01
N TRP A 265 7.50 -47.04 35.71
CA TRP A 265 7.11 -45.76 35.09
C TRP A 265 7.69 -44.51 35.78
N ARG A 266 7.99 -44.59 37.08
CA ARG A 266 8.63 -43.52 37.85
C ARG A 266 10.05 -43.20 37.38
N ASP A 267 10.84 -44.23 37.06
CA ASP A 267 12.22 -44.05 36.58
C ASP A 267 12.25 -43.46 35.16
N LYS A 268 11.29 -43.86 34.32
CA LYS A 268 11.11 -43.29 32.97
C LYS A 268 10.81 -41.79 33.03
N ILE A 269 9.89 -41.39 33.91
CA ILE A 269 9.54 -39.98 34.09
C ILE A 269 10.74 -39.19 34.65
N ARG A 270 11.51 -39.77 35.58
CA ARG A 270 12.72 -39.14 36.12
C ARG A 270 13.79 -38.93 35.06
N THR A 271 14.02 -39.92 34.20
CA THR A 271 14.95 -39.81 33.07
C THR A 271 14.45 -38.78 32.04
N ALA A 272 13.16 -38.81 31.69
CA ALA A 272 12.56 -37.83 30.80
C ALA A 272 12.73 -36.40 31.34
N PHE A 273 12.63 -36.22 32.67
CA PHE A 273 12.88 -34.94 33.32
C PHE A 273 14.32 -34.46 33.21
N LEU A 274 15.29 -35.35 33.38
CA LEU A 274 16.70 -35.02 33.19
C LEU A 274 17.01 -34.64 31.73
N ILE A 275 16.43 -35.36 30.77
CA ILE A 275 16.56 -35.07 29.32
C ILE A 275 15.95 -33.70 28.99
N TRP A 276 14.75 -33.43 29.49
CA TRP A 276 14.03 -32.18 29.24
C TRP A 276 14.75 -30.97 29.82
N LEU A 277 15.26 -31.09 31.05
CA LEU A 277 16.04 -30.03 31.70
C LEU A 277 17.35 -29.75 30.95
N GLY A 278 17.93 -30.79 30.32
CA GLY A 278 19.13 -30.66 29.49
C GLY A 278 18.88 -30.22 28.04
N GLY A 279 17.64 -29.89 27.68
CA GLY A 279 17.27 -29.50 26.31
C GLY A 279 17.54 -30.56 25.24
N GLY A 280 17.82 -31.82 25.63
CA GLY A 280 18.23 -32.90 24.72
C GLY A 280 19.62 -32.75 24.10
N MET A 281 20.50 -31.89 24.64
CA MET A 281 21.86 -31.68 24.12
C MET A 281 22.86 -32.70 24.67
N SER A 282 23.74 -33.21 23.81
CA SER A 282 24.81 -34.15 24.17
C SER A 282 25.95 -33.53 24.97
N ILE A 283 26.21 -32.22 24.82
CA ILE A 283 27.19 -31.46 25.63
C ILE A 283 26.84 -31.51 27.13
N GLN A 284 25.57 -31.67 27.49
CA GLN A 284 25.12 -31.79 28.87
C GLN A 284 25.05 -33.24 29.37
N GLY A 285 25.62 -34.18 28.61
CA GLY A 285 25.74 -35.59 28.99
C GLY A 285 24.51 -36.44 28.68
N VAL A 286 23.52 -35.89 27.97
CA VAL A 286 22.32 -36.62 27.55
C VAL A 286 22.59 -37.32 26.22
N ARG A 287 22.72 -38.66 26.25
CA ARG A 287 22.85 -39.49 25.04
C ARG A 287 21.67 -40.43 24.93
N THR A 288 20.80 -40.18 23.95
CA THR A 288 19.65 -41.02 23.64
C THR A 288 19.94 -41.89 22.44
N CYS A 289 19.74 -43.20 22.57
CA CYS A 289 19.86 -44.14 21.46
C CYS A 289 18.52 -44.26 20.73
N GLY A 290 18.57 -44.15 19.40
CA GLY A 290 17.42 -44.21 18.50
C GLY A 290 17.57 -43.10 17.47
N ASP A 291 17.57 -43.44 16.18
CA ASP A 291 17.53 -42.42 15.15
C ASP A 291 16.08 -42.05 14.86
N TYR A 292 15.82 -40.76 14.81
CA TYR A 292 14.47 -40.23 14.79
C TYR A 292 14.18 -39.71 13.40
N MET A 293 13.17 -40.29 12.75
CA MET A 293 12.64 -39.71 11.53
C MET A 293 12.25 -38.28 11.83
N PHE A 294 12.92 -37.32 11.19
CA PHE A 294 12.89 -35.87 11.46
C PHE A 294 13.87 -35.37 12.56
N SER A 295 15.04 -34.85 12.14
CA SER A 295 16.08 -34.32 13.05
C SER A 295 15.65 -33.04 13.76
N GLY A 296 15.62 -33.06 15.10
CA GLY A 296 15.29 -31.89 15.92
C GLY A 296 16.35 -30.79 15.88
N HIS A 297 17.63 -31.15 15.72
CA HIS A 297 18.73 -30.19 15.60
C HIS A 297 18.61 -29.39 14.31
N THR A 298 18.35 -30.06 13.18
CA THR A 298 18.09 -29.40 11.90
C THR A 298 16.89 -28.47 11.97
N VAL A 299 15.79 -28.89 12.60
CA VAL A 299 14.60 -28.03 12.83
C VAL A 299 14.97 -26.78 13.63
N ALA A 300 15.70 -26.94 14.74
CA ALA A 300 16.05 -25.82 15.61
C ALA A 300 16.97 -24.81 14.89
N LEU A 301 18.03 -25.28 14.21
CA LEU A 301 18.94 -24.45 13.45
C LEU A 301 18.22 -23.66 12.34
N THR A 302 17.40 -24.36 11.54
CA THR A 302 16.71 -23.77 10.39
C THR A 302 15.66 -22.75 10.82
N LEU A 303 14.84 -23.07 11.82
CA LEU A 303 13.85 -22.14 12.34
C LEU A 303 14.51 -20.92 13.00
N LEU A 304 15.55 -21.11 13.83
CA LEU A 304 16.27 -19.97 14.43
C LEU A 304 16.83 -19.04 13.37
N ASN A 305 17.48 -19.59 12.33
CA ASN A 305 17.97 -18.78 11.21
C ASN A 305 16.82 -18.01 10.52
N PHE A 306 15.70 -18.67 10.21
CA PHE A 306 14.57 -18.00 9.56
C PHE A 306 13.92 -16.92 10.42
N PHE A 307 13.77 -17.15 11.73
CA PHE A 307 13.28 -16.14 12.66
C PHE A 307 14.21 -14.93 12.73
N ILE A 308 15.54 -15.15 12.77
CA ILE A 308 16.51 -14.06 12.74
C ILE A 308 16.35 -13.26 11.45
N THR A 309 16.32 -13.91 10.28
CA THR A 309 16.22 -13.21 8.99
C THR A 309 14.90 -12.50 8.76
N GLU A 310 13.77 -13.03 9.26
CA GLU A 310 12.44 -12.43 9.10
C GLU A 310 12.28 -11.17 9.96
N TYR A 311 12.71 -11.23 11.23
CA TYR A 311 12.53 -10.16 12.21
C TYR A 311 13.77 -9.27 12.38
N THR A 312 14.61 -9.20 11.34
CA THR A 312 15.68 -8.22 11.24
C THR A 312 15.64 -7.48 9.90
N PRO A 313 15.95 -6.17 9.87
CA PRO A 313 15.85 -5.36 8.67
C PRO A 313 16.85 -5.84 7.61
N ARG A 314 16.49 -5.70 6.33
CA ARG A 314 17.35 -6.07 5.19
C ARG A 314 18.68 -5.32 5.14
N SER A 315 18.81 -4.21 5.86
CA SER A 315 20.07 -3.48 6.00
C SER A 315 21.13 -4.25 6.80
N MET A 316 20.75 -5.20 7.66
CA MET A 316 21.67 -6.04 8.44
C MET A 316 22.19 -7.24 7.64
N TYR A 317 22.65 -7.00 6.40
CA TYR A 317 23.12 -8.04 5.47
C TYR A 317 24.21 -8.95 6.05
N TYR A 318 25.15 -8.39 6.82
CA TYR A 318 26.22 -9.18 7.43
C TYR A 318 25.69 -10.17 8.47
N LEU A 319 24.67 -9.79 9.24
CA LEU A 319 24.03 -10.69 10.21
C LEU A 319 23.32 -11.83 9.49
N HIS A 320 22.55 -11.52 8.44
CA HIS A 320 21.83 -12.54 7.65
C HIS A 320 22.78 -13.52 6.99
N THR A 321 23.88 -13.01 6.42
CA THR A 321 24.91 -13.85 5.80
C THR A 321 25.58 -14.74 6.85
N PHE A 322 25.91 -14.19 8.01
CA PHE A 322 26.52 -14.93 9.11
C PHE A 322 25.62 -16.06 9.63
N THR A 323 24.33 -15.79 9.88
CA THR A 323 23.40 -16.81 10.38
C THR A 323 23.10 -17.88 9.34
N TRP A 324 23.02 -17.51 8.05
CA TRP A 324 22.85 -18.46 6.95
C TRP A 324 24.04 -19.41 6.83
N VAL A 325 25.27 -18.86 6.92
CA VAL A 325 26.51 -19.64 6.95
C VAL A 325 26.53 -20.58 8.16
N LEU A 326 26.19 -20.09 9.37
CA LEU A 326 26.10 -20.94 10.56
C LEU A 326 25.08 -22.07 10.42
N ASN A 327 23.93 -21.81 9.78
CA ASN A 327 22.91 -22.83 9.54
C ASN A 327 23.43 -23.92 8.59
N ILE A 328 24.12 -23.56 7.51
CA ILE A 328 24.75 -24.53 6.59
C ILE A 328 25.82 -25.36 7.30
N PHE A 329 26.71 -24.71 8.04
CA PHE A 329 27.74 -25.42 8.80
C PHE A 329 27.15 -26.31 9.89
N GLY A 330 26.09 -25.88 10.57
CA GLY A 330 25.36 -26.70 11.53
C GLY A 330 24.80 -27.97 10.89
N ILE A 331 24.12 -27.85 9.74
CA ILE A 331 23.62 -29.01 8.98
C ILE A 331 24.75 -29.93 8.54
N PHE A 332 25.86 -29.37 8.05
CA PHE A 332 27.05 -30.14 7.67
C PHE A 332 27.64 -30.91 8.87
N PHE A 333 27.73 -30.28 10.03
CA PHE A 333 28.27 -30.91 11.24
C PHE A 333 27.39 -32.04 11.77
N ILE A 334 26.06 -31.95 11.59
CA ILE A 334 25.15 -33.08 11.90
C ILE A 334 25.50 -34.28 11.02
N LEU A 335 25.67 -34.06 9.71
CA LEU A 335 26.02 -35.12 8.75
C LEU A 335 27.41 -35.70 9.02
N ALA A 336 28.40 -34.84 9.29
CA ALA A 336 29.77 -35.27 9.58
C ALA A 336 29.90 -36.04 10.90
N GLY A 337 28.99 -35.77 11.86
CA GLY A 337 28.87 -36.53 13.10
C GLY A 337 28.21 -37.90 12.94
N HIS A 338 27.62 -38.22 11.78
CA HIS A 338 26.88 -39.48 11.54
C HIS A 338 25.75 -39.76 12.57
N GLU A 339 25.26 -38.72 13.24
CA GLU A 339 24.24 -38.82 14.32
C GLU A 339 22.81 -38.91 13.76
N HIS A 340 22.59 -38.50 12.51
CA HIS A 340 21.30 -38.57 11.81
C HIS A 340 21.50 -38.98 10.34
N TYR A 341 20.57 -39.76 9.80
CA TYR A 341 20.50 -40.02 8.36
C TYR A 341 20.29 -38.74 7.54
N SER A 342 20.86 -38.69 6.34
CA SER A 342 20.73 -37.57 5.42
C SER A 342 19.27 -37.28 5.02
N ILE A 343 18.45 -38.32 4.92
CA ILE A 343 17.01 -38.19 4.63
C ILE A 343 16.25 -37.46 5.75
N ASP A 344 16.63 -37.69 7.01
CA ASP A 344 15.97 -37.06 8.16
C ASP A 344 16.26 -35.57 8.23
N ILE A 345 17.45 -35.16 7.77
CA ILE A 345 17.84 -33.76 7.62
C ILE A 345 17.08 -33.11 6.47
N PHE A 346 16.95 -33.79 5.33
CA PHE A 346 16.22 -33.25 4.18
C PHE A 346 14.73 -33.03 4.50
N ILE A 347 14.09 -34.02 5.13
CA ILE A 347 12.69 -33.91 5.56
C ILE A 347 12.55 -32.81 6.63
N ALA A 348 13.48 -32.75 7.60
CA ALA A 348 13.53 -31.68 8.61
C ALA A 348 13.60 -30.28 7.99
N PHE A 349 14.51 -30.08 7.05
CA PHE A 349 14.66 -28.81 6.33
C PHE A 349 13.41 -28.47 5.53
N TYR A 350 12.84 -29.43 4.79
CA TYR A 350 11.68 -29.22 3.93
C TYR A 350 10.44 -28.80 4.73
N ILE A 351 10.07 -29.56 5.77
CA ILE A 351 8.87 -29.27 6.58
C ILE A 351 9.06 -27.96 7.33
N SER A 352 10.23 -27.71 7.93
CA SER A 352 10.49 -26.47 8.67
C SER A 352 10.37 -25.24 7.75
N THR A 353 10.93 -25.32 6.55
CA THR A 353 10.83 -24.24 5.55
C THR A 353 9.39 -24.03 5.08
N ARG A 354 8.67 -25.11 4.73
CA ARG A 354 7.29 -25.01 4.23
C ARG A 354 6.33 -24.49 5.28
N LEU A 355 6.44 -24.97 6.51
CA LEU A 355 5.59 -24.53 7.60
C LEU A 355 5.87 -23.06 7.96
N PHE A 356 7.14 -22.65 8.00
CA PHE A 356 7.51 -21.27 8.28
C PHE A 356 6.96 -20.31 7.22
N LEU A 357 7.15 -20.62 5.94
CA LEU A 357 6.64 -19.82 4.81
C LEU A 357 5.11 -19.76 4.81
N TYR A 358 4.43 -20.89 5.03
CA TYR A 358 2.97 -20.94 5.04
C TYR A 358 2.39 -20.13 6.21
N TYR A 359 2.98 -20.25 7.40
CA TYR A 359 2.57 -19.49 8.57
C TYR A 359 2.71 -17.97 8.34
N HIS A 360 3.88 -17.51 7.86
CA HIS A 360 4.12 -16.07 7.65
C HIS A 360 3.36 -15.53 6.43
N ALA A 361 3.15 -16.33 5.38
CA ALA A 361 2.29 -15.95 4.26
C ALA A 361 0.85 -15.70 4.70
N LEU A 362 0.31 -16.53 5.59
CA LEU A 362 -1.03 -16.33 6.17
C LEU A 362 -1.05 -15.18 7.17
N ALA A 363 -0.02 -15.01 8.01
CA ALA A 363 0.05 -13.94 9.00
C ALA A 363 0.17 -12.55 8.35
N ASN A 364 0.92 -12.45 7.25
CA ASN A 364 1.21 -11.18 6.59
C ASN A 364 0.11 -10.77 5.59
N ASN A 365 -0.70 -11.70 5.08
CA ASN A 365 -1.70 -11.44 4.04
C ASN A 365 -3.13 -11.79 4.47
N ARG A 366 -3.92 -10.76 4.79
CA ARG A 366 -5.30 -10.91 5.27
C ARG A 366 -6.28 -11.48 4.24
N ALA A 367 -6.01 -11.29 2.95
CA ALA A 367 -6.85 -11.81 1.87
C ALA A 367 -6.92 -13.34 1.88
N PHE A 368 -5.79 -14.03 2.09
CA PHE A 368 -5.76 -15.50 2.14
C PHE A 368 -6.47 -16.08 3.37
N VAL A 369 -6.42 -15.38 4.51
CA VAL A 369 -7.14 -15.79 5.72
C VAL A 369 -8.66 -15.63 5.58
N ARG A 370 -9.12 -14.66 4.77
CA ARG A 370 -10.55 -14.45 4.49
C ARG A 370 -11.11 -15.48 3.52
N ASP A 371 -10.40 -15.78 2.43
CA ASP A 371 -10.86 -16.75 1.43
C ASP A 371 -10.82 -18.20 1.93
N ASP A 372 -9.84 -18.56 2.78
CA ASP A 372 -9.64 -19.93 3.26
C ASP A 372 -9.99 -20.12 4.75
N ARG A 373 -10.91 -19.29 5.28
CA ARG A 373 -11.23 -19.17 6.72
C ARG A 373 -11.67 -20.49 7.36
N ARG A 374 -12.37 -21.34 6.60
CA ARG A 374 -12.85 -22.67 7.05
C ARG A 374 -11.70 -23.68 7.10
N ARG A 375 -10.82 -23.70 6.11
CA ARG A 375 -9.68 -24.64 6.05
C ARG A 375 -8.61 -24.25 7.06
N THR A 376 -8.29 -22.97 7.21
CA THR A 376 -7.34 -22.51 8.22
C THR A 376 -7.81 -22.80 9.65
N ARG A 377 -9.10 -22.66 9.97
CA ARG A 377 -9.65 -23.08 11.27
C ARG A 377 -9.54 -24.59 11.54
N ILE A 378 -9.72 -25.42 10.51
CA ILE A 378 -9.69 -26.89 10.64
C ILE A 378 -8.26 -27.42 10.71
N TRP A 379 -7.37 -26.94 9.83
CA TRP A 379 -6.01 -27.47 9.68
C TRP A 379 -4.97 -26.75 10.54
N PHE A 380 -5.23 -25.50 10.96
CA PHE A 380 -4.34 -24.71 11.81
C PHE A 380 -5.10 -23.91 12.90
N PRO A 381 -5.81 -24.59 13.82
CA PRO A 381 -6.60 -23.92 14.86
C PRO A 381 -5.76 -23.01 15.79
N LEU A 382 -4.52 -23.43 16.08
CA LEU A 382 -3.57 -22.63 16.89
C LEU A 382 -3.15 -21.34 16.18
N PHE A 383 -2.98 -21.36 14.86
CA PHE A 383 -2.67 -20.18 14.07
C PHE A 383 -3.79 -19.14 14.17
N TYR A 384 -5.04 -19.57 13.95
CA TYR A 384 -6.20 -18.68 14.01
C TYR A 384 -6.35 -18.03 15.40
N PHE A 385 -6.15 -18.81 16.47
CA PHE A 385 -6.21 -18.30 17.83
C PHE A 385 -5.11 -17.27 18.12
N PHE A 386 -3.85 -17.59 17.83
CA PHE A 386 -2.72 -16.72 18.14
C PHE A 386 -2.70 -15.45 17.28
N GLU A 387 -3.03 -15.51 15.99
CA GLU A 387 -2.95 -14.35 15.08
C GLU A 387 -4.25 -13.52 14.99
N SER A 388 -5.30 -13.88 15.75
CA SER A 388 -6.59 -13.17 15.77
C SER A 388 -6.52 -11.66 16.08
N GLY A 389 -5.45 -11.20 16.77
CA GLY A 389 -5.27 -9.82 17.19
C GLY A 389 -4.14 -9.05 16.48
N VAL A 390 -3.46 -9.66 15.50
CA VAL A 390 -2.35 -9.03 14.77
C VAL A 390 -2.75 -8.83 13.32
N ASP A 391 -2.87 -7.57 12.91
CA ASP A 391 -3.29 -7.19 11.56
C ASP A 391 -2.05 -6.82 10.72
N GLY A 392 -1.52 -7.77 9.93
CA GLY A 392 -0.44 -7.54 8.94
C GLY A 392 0.99 -7.90 9.39
N PRO A 393 2.02 -7.54 8.59
CA PRO A 393 3.41 -7.79 8.93
C PRO A 393 3.83 -7.01 10.18
N VAL A 394 4.63 -7.65 11.04
CA VAL A 394 5.16 -7.00 12.26
C VAL A 394 6.33 -6.10 11.86
N PRO A 395 6.31 -4.79 12.18
CA PRO A 395 7.42 -3.91 11.82
C PRO A 395 8.66 -4.23 12.65
N ASN A 396 9.84 -4.14 12.02
CA ASN A 396 11.15 -4.36 12.64
C ASN A 396 11.58 -3.11 13.42
N GLU A 397 10.91 -2.85 14.55
CA GLU A 397 11.19 -1.74 15.47
C GLU A 397 11.94 -2.24 16.72
N TYR A 398 13.00 -1.53 17.11
CA TYR A 398 13.84 -1.89 18.26
C TYR A 398 13.83 -0.80 19.34
N GLU A 399 13.75 -1.21 20.60
CA GLU A 399 13.75 -0.36 21.79
C GLU A 399 14.73 -0.91 22.84
N TRP A 400 15.39 -0.02 23.58
CA TRP A 400 16.21 -0.39 24.73
C TRP A 400 15.33 -0.64 25.96
N PRO A 401 15.65 -1.63 26.83
CA PRO A 401 14.88 -1.87 28.05
C PRO A 401 14.91 -0.65 28.99
N GLU A 402 13.76 -0.35 29.60
CA GLU A 402 13.48 0.83 30.44
C GLU A 402 14.52 1.10 31.56
N ILE A 403 15.33 0.12 31.95
CA ILE A 403 16.32 0.22 33.03
C ILE A 403 17.53 1.11 32.65
N TYR A 404 17.88 1.24 31.37
CA TYR A 404 18.99 2.10 30.92
C TYR A 404 18.53 3.43 30.29
N GLN A 405 17.21 3.63 30.13
CA GLN A 405 16.65 4.89 29.67
C GLN A 405 16.97 6.05 30.64
N CYS A 406 17.14 5.79 31.95
CA CYS A 406 17.44 6.86 32.92
C CYS A 406 18.87 7.43 32.80
N GLN A 407 19.87 6.64 32.40
CA GLN A 407 21.27 7.10 32.31
C GLN A 407 21.67 7.59 30.91
N LEU A 408 21.06 7.03 29.86
CA LEU A 408 21.22 7.58 28.51
C LEU A 408 20.34 8.82 28.30
N ASN A 409 19.28 9.03 29.09
CA ASN A 409 18.48 10.25 29.00
C ASN A 409 19.22 11.51 29.47
N GLU A 410 20.30 11.48 30.26
CA GLU A 410 21.05 12.72 30.52
C GLU A 410 21.87 13.17 29.29
N SER A 411 22.36 12.23 28.48
CA SER A 411 23.15 12.54 27.28
C SER A 411 22.28 12.67 26.03
N ALA A 412 21.20 11.88 25.94
CA ALA A 412 20.27 11.88 24.82
C ALA A 412 19.15 12.92 25.01
N SER A 413 18.72 13.28 26.23
CA SER A 413 17.72 14.36 26.39
C SER A 413 18.23 15.70 25.87
N ILE A 414 19.54 15.97 25.89
CA ILE A 414 20.08 17.20 25.30
C ILE A 414 19.90 17.22 23.76
N VAL A 415 19.81 16.05 23.12
CA VAL A 415 19.68 15.92 21.65
C VAL A 415 18.23 15.67 21.23
N THR A 416 17.48 14.81 21.92
CA THR A 416 16.07 14.52 21.62
C THR A 416 15.10 15.52 22.26
N SER A 417 15.44 16.21 23.36
CA SER A 417 14.67 17.38 23.76
C SER A 417 14.90 18.52 22.78
N ARG A 418 16.07 18.67 22.16
CA ARG A 418 16.19 19.63 21.05
C ARG A 418 15.25 19.28 19.89
N ILE A 419 15.13 18.01 19.49
CA ILE A 419 14.28 17.63 18.34
C ILE A 419 12.77 17.62 18.69
N ASN A 420 12.37 17.12 19.87
CA ASN A 420 10.95 17.11 20.27
C ASN A 420 10.47 18.43 20.85
N THR A 421 11.35 19.21 21.49
CA THR A 421 11.02 20.60 21.82
C THR A 421 11.01 21.44 20.55
N GLU A 422 11.79 21.17 19.50
CA GLU A 422 11.59 21.79 18.18
C GLU A 422 10.26 21.35 17.52
N LEU A 423 9.81 20.10 17.64
CA LEU A 423 8.50 19.65 17.13
C LEU A 423 7.28 20.17 17.93
N CYS A 424 7.41 20.33 19.25
CA CYS A 424 6.39 20.97 20.10
C CYS A 424 6.44 22.50 20.03
N ILE A 425 7.63 23.09 19.89
CA ILE A 425 7.81 24.49 19.49
C ILE A 425 7.27 24.68 18.07
N LEU A 426 7.35 23.69 17.17
CA LEU A 426 6.73 23.73 15.84
C LEU A 426 5.20 23.72 15.95
N ASN A 427 4.60 22.90 16.81
CA ASN A 427 3.13 22.96 17.00
C ASN A 427 2.68 24.27 17.67
N TRP A 428 3.53 24.89 18.49
CA TRP A 428 3.28 26.20 19.10
C TRP A 428 3.58 27.38 18.16
N HIS A 429 4.60 27.28 17.30
CA HIS A 429 4.94 28.23 16.22
C HIS A 429 4.02 28.07 15.01
N LEU A 430 3.42 26.91 14.75
CA LEU A 430 2.37 26.74 13.74
C LEU A 430 1.11 27.54 14.11
N SER A 431 0.88 27.83 15.39
CA SER A 431 -0.17 28.73 15.85
C SER A 431 0.24 30.22 15.86
N ASN A 432 1.54 30.53 15.73
CA ASN A 432 2.11 31.87 15.75
C ASN A 432 3.44 31.91 14.98
N ALA A 433 3.37 31.89 13.64
CA ALA A 433 4.54 32.18 12.79
C ALA A 433 4.08 32.77 11.46
N ALA A 434 4.16 34.09 11.40
CA ALA A 434 4.54 34.74 10.17
C ALA A 434 5.93 34.20 9.75
N THR A 435 6.10 33.97 8.46
CA THR A 435 7.31 33.52 7.72
C THR A 435 7.58 32.01 7.67
N ASN A 436 7.49 31.46 6.45
CA ASN A 436 7.74 30.06 6.04
C ASN A 436 9.21 29.60 6.22
N PHE A 437 10.08 30.41 6.84
CA PHE A 437 11.54 30.28 6.74
C PHE A 437 12.16 29.20 7.65
N GLY A 438 11.63 29.00 8.86
CA GLY A 438 12.20 28.03 9.81
C GLY A 438 11.94 26.57 9.44
N ILE A 439 10.80 26.31 8.79
CA ILE A 439 10.37 24.94 8.43
C ILE A 439 11.19 24.42 7.25
N MET A 440 11.51 25.24 6.26
CA MET A 440 12.32 24.79 5.12
C MET A 440 13.71 24.28 5.56
N LYS A 441 14.34 24.91 6.54
CA LYS A 441 15.70 24.58 7.00
C LYS A 441 15.84 23.18 7.62
N SER A 442 14.80 22.67 8.29
CA SER A 442 14.82 21.31 8.89
C SER A 442 14.43 20.21 7.91
N PHE A 443 13.64 20.54 6.88
CA PHE A 443 13.16 19.57 5.88
C PHE A 443 14.12 19.43 4.68
N LEU A 444 14.99 20.41 4.40
CA LEU A 444 15.88 20.41 3.23
C LEU A 444 17.11 19.49 3.34
N MET A 445 17.38 18.87 4.49
CA MET A 445 18.43 17.83 4.61
C MET A 445 18.10 16.54 3.84
N THR A 446 16.93 16.44 3.21
CA THR A 446 16.54 15.31 2.37
C THR A 446 16.82 15.52 0.88
N ASP A 447 17.47 16.61 0.47
CA ASP A 447 17.67 16.85 -0.96
C ASP A 447 18.47 15.69 -1.58
N LEU A 448 17.84 15.01 -2.55
CA LEU A 448 18.28 13.75 -3.15
C LEU A 448 19.40 13.96 -4.18
N LEU A 449 20.21 14.98 -3.94
CA LEU A 449 21.31 15.41 -4.76
C LEU A 449 22.59 14.66 -4.37
N VAL A 450 23.56 14.72 -5.27
CA VAL A 450 24.83 13.99 -5.19
C VAL A 450 25.48 14.21 -3.82
N LEU A 451 25.92 13.11 -3.20
CA LEU A 451 26.53 13.07 -1.87
C LEU A 451 27.68 14.08 -1.68
N GLU A 452 28.36 14.40 -2.78
CA GLU A 452 29.42 15.41 -2.88
C GLU A 452 28.98 16.84 -2.51
N TYR A 453 27.70 17.19 -2.72
CA TYR A 453 27.16 18.52 -2.45
C TYR A 453 26.35 18.61 -1.15
N GLY A 454 26.44 17.59 -0.28
CA GLY A 454 25.74 17.54 1.01
C GLY A 454 24.34 16.91 0.97
N GLY A 455 23.93 16.33 -0.17
CA GLY A 455 22.70 15.55 -0.29
C GLY A 455 22.86 14.11 0.20
N LEU A 456 21.74 13.37 0.29
CA LEU A 456 21.74 11.99 0.81
C LEU A 456 22.15 10.91 -0.22
N GLY A 457 22.20 11.25 -1.52
CA GLY A 457 22.56 10.31 -2.59
C GLY A 457 21.64 9.09 -2.71
N LEU A 458 20.37 9.23 -2.36
CA LEU A 458 19.35 8.18 -2.37
C LEU A 458 18.63 8.12 -3.73
N ASP A 459 18.03 6.97 -4.05
CA ASP A 459 17.21 6.83 -5.26
C ASP A 459 15.82 7.48 -5.13
N TYR A 460 15.09 7.57 -6.24
CA TYR A 460 13.80 8.29 -6.33
C TYR A 460 12.69 7.69 -5.44
N SER A 461 12.81 6.44 -4.97
CA SER A 461 11.82 5.87 -4.03
C SER A 461 11.77 6.63 -2.70
N PHE A 462 12.89 7.23 -2.29
CA PHE A 462 12.95 8.08 -1.10
C PHE A 462 12.26 9.43 -1.35
N THR A 463 12.36 9.99 -2.56
CA THR A 463 11.54 11.15 -2.96
C THR A 463 10.06 10.81 -2.83
N VAL A 464 9.66 9.64 -3.31
CA VAL A 464 8.27 9.19 -3.24
C VAL A 464 7.80 9.13 -1.78
N ALA A 465 8.53 8.42 -0.92
CA ALA A 465 8.20 8.30 0.49
C ALA A 465 8.16 9.67 1.21
N PHE A 466 9.12 10.55 0.92
CA PHE A 466 9.19 11.89 1.50
C PHE A 466 7.97 12.74 1.12
N LEU A 467 7.62 12.79 -0.16
CA LEU A 467 6.49 13.59 -0.65
C LEU A 467 5.13 13.01 -0.21
N GLU A 468 5.03 11.70 -0.06
CA GLU A 468 3.86 11.05 0.56
C GLU A 468 3.71 11.46 2.03
N GLU A 469 4.79 11.49 2.80
CA GLU A 469 4.74 11.91 4.20
C GLU A 469 4.40 13.41 4.35
N LEU A 470 4.92 14.27 3.48
CA LEU A 470 4.55 15.69 3.46
C LEU A 470 3.04 15.90 3.22
N SER A 471 2.36 14.98 2.54
CA SER A 471 0.92 15.07 2.32
C SER A 471 0.08 14.89 3.60
N ASN A 472 0.67 14.36 4.68
CA ASN A 472 0.04 14.30 5.99
C ASN A 472 -0.12 15.69 6.64
N ILE A 473 0.53 16.74 6.12
CA ILE A 473 0.36 18.11 6.58
C ILE A 473 -1.00 18.67 6.12
N ASN A 474 -1.72 19.36 7.01
CA ASN A 474 -3.02 20.00 6.71
C ASN A 474 -2.89 21.34 5.96
N CYS A 475 -1.92 21.44 5.05
CA CYS A 475 -1.75 22.59 4.15
C CYS A 475 -1.06 22.15 2.85
N GLN A 476 -1.51 22.64 1.70
CA GLN A 476 -0.87 22.33 0.42
C GLN A 476 0.34 23.23 0.13
N GLY A 477 0.39 24.45 0.67
CA GLY A 477 1.43 25.43 0.33
C GLY A 477 2.84 25.05 0.77
N VAL A 478 3.01 24.39 1.93
CA VAL A 478 4.35 23.95 2.38
C VAL A 478 4.90 22.82 1.52
N PRO A 479 4.18 21.69 1.29
CA PRO A 479 4.64 20.67 0.36
C PRO A 479 4.95 21.22 -1.05
N MET A 480 4.12 22.14 -1.54
CA MET A 480 4.35 22.79 -2.84
C MET A 480 5.64 23.61 -2.86
N SER A 481 5.89 24.41 -1.82
CA SER A 481 7.12 25.21 -1.69
C SER A 481 8.36 24.33 -1.71
N VAL A 482 8.30 23.16 -1.05
CA VAL A 482 9.39 22.19 -1.01
C VAL A 482 9.62 21.59 -2.41
N VAL A 483 8.57 21.07 -3.06
CA VAL A 483 8.68 20.46 -4.41
C VAL A 483 9.21 21.46 -5.45
N VAL A 484 8.80 22.73 -5.37
CA VAL A 484 9.34 23.78 -6.27
C VAL A 484 10.85 23.93 -6.10
N HIS A 485 11.34 23.84 -4.87
CA HIS A 485 12.76 23.95 -4.58
C HIS A 485 13.52 22.71 -5.08
N THR A 486 13.09 21.52 -4.66
CA THR A 486 13.80 20.24 -4.85
C THR A 486 13.64 19.64 -6.25
N ASP A 487 12.44 19.67 -6.80
CA ASP A 487 12.08 18.97 -8.04
C ASP A 487 11.90 19.92 -9.24
N MET A 488 11.90 21.23 -9.02
CA MET A 488 11.70 22.22 -10.10
C MET A 488 12.78 23.29 -10.25
N ALA A 489 13.46 23.73 -9.20
CA ALA A 489 14.43 24.83 -9.36
C ALA A 489 15.89 24.32 -9.49
N THR A 490 16.23 23.30 -8.71
CA THR A 490 17.60 22.77 -8.58
C THR A 490 18.00 21.64 -9.55
N PRO A 491 17.10 20.79 -10.12
CA PRO A 491 17.55 19.61 -10.87
C PRO A 491 18.39 19.92 -12.11
N ALA A 492 18.03 20.96 -12.88
CA ALA A 492 18.83 21.35 -14.04
C ALA A 492 20.24 21.82 -13.65
N LEU A 493 20.35 22.57 -12.55
CA LEU A 493 21.63 23.01 -11.99
C LEU A 493 22.48 21.81 -11.52
N ALA A 494 21.86 20.85 -10.85
CA ALA A 494 22.54 19.64 -10.39
C ALA A 494 23.08 18.80 -11.55
N ARG A 495 22.29 18.62 -12.62
CA ARG A 495 22.66 17.78 -13.76
C ARG A 495 23.65 18.46 -14.72
N PHE A 496 23.47 19.76 -14.99
CA PHE A 496 24.17 20.45 -16.08
C PHE A 496 25.00 21.66 -15.65
N GLY A 497 24.92 22.09 -14.38
CA GLY A 497 25.68 23.23 -13.87
C GLY A 497 27.18 22.99 -13.85
N SER A 498 27.97 24.06 -14.01
CA SER A 498 29.42 24.00 -13.73
C SER A 498 29.65 23.80 -12.23
N GLU A 499 30.85 23.35 -11.88
CA GLU A 499 31.20 23.11 -10.48
C GLU A 499 31.10 24.39 -9.64
N GLU A 500 31.60 25.50 -10.17
CA GLU A 500 31.53 26.81 -9.51
C GLU A 500 30.07 27.23 -9.26
N LEU A 501 29.18 26.98 -10.24
CA LEU A 501 27.77 27.32 -10.14
C LEU A 501 27.04 26.44 -9.10
N LYS A 502 27.40 25.16 -9.01
CA LYS A 502 26.87 24.25 -8.00
C LYS A 502 27.31 24.65 -6.60
N GLN A 503 28.58 24.99 -6.41
CA GLN A 503 29.07 25.49 -5.12
C GLN A 503 28.39 26.80 -4.72
N GLU A 504 28.15 27.71 -5.66
CA GLU A 504 27.56 29.02 -5.38
C GLU A 504 26.05 28.95 -5.09
N PHE A 505 25.28 28.14 -5.83
CA PHE A 505 23.82 28.12 -5.75
C PHE A 505 23.25 26.81 -5.21
N LEU A 506 23.79 25.65 -5.60
CA LEU A 506 23.22 24.35 -5.26
C LEU A 506 23.50 23.96 -3.81
N VAL A 507 24.78 24.02 -3.39
CA VAL A 507 25.20 23.61 -2.04
C VAL A 507 24.46 24.38 -0.94
N PRO A 508 24.33 25.72 -0.99
CA PRO A 508 23.55 26.46 0.01
C PRO A 508 22.04 26.17 -0.07
N SER A 509 21.54 25.80 -1.25
CA SER A 509 20.13 25.42 -1.41
C SER A 509 19.83 24.08 -0.73
N ILE A 510 20.70 23.07 -0.93
CA ILE A 510 20.64 21.77 -0.23
C ILE A 510 20.74 21.96 1.28
N ALA A 511 21.64 22.83 1.75
CA ALA A 511 21.80 23.11 3.17
C ALA A 511 20.58 23.84 3.80
N GLY A 512 19.63 24.32 2.98
CA GLY A 512 18.50 25.13 3.42
C GLY A 512 18.87 26.55 3.82
N ASP A 513 20.04 27.04 3.41
CA ASP A 513 20.49 28.42 3.64
C ASP A 513 20.02 29.37 2.53
N ARG A 514 19.65 28.84 1.36
CA ARG A 514 19.06 29.60 0.25
C ARG A 514 17.79 28.94 -0.28
N VAL A 515 16.74 29.75 -0.48
CA VAL A 515 15.50 29.35 -1.14
C VAL A 515 15.59 29.67 -2.63
N SER A 516 15.04 28.79 -3.45
CA SER A 516 15.04 28.93 -4.90
C SER A 516 13.62 28.86 -5.47
N CYS A 517 13.44 29.50 -6.62
CA CYS A 517 12.22 29.40 -7.43
C CYS A 517 12.56 29.13 -8.90
N VAL A 518 11.57 28.69 -9.68
CA VAL A 518 11.70 28.44 -11.12
C VAL A 518 10.89 29.46 -11.91
N ALA A 519 11.53 30.14 -12.86
CA ALA A 519 10.97 31.28 -13.57
C ALA A 519 10.87 31.03 -15.08
N VAL A 520 9.76 30.43 -15.50
CA VAL A 520 9.52 30.02 -16.90
C VAL A 520 8.39 30.81 -17.55
N SER A 521 7.18 30.73 -17.01
CA SER A 521 5.97 31.29 -17.62
C SER A 521 5.97 32.81 -17.68
N GLU A 522 5.28 33.36 -18.68
CA GLU A 522 5.09 34.79 -18.90
C GLU A 522 3.61 35.12 -19.11
N VAL A 523 3.25 36.39 -19.06
CA VAL A 523 1.84 36.83 -19.16
C VAL A 523 1.14 36.31 -20.43
N HIS A 524 1.85 36.29 -21.56
CA HIS A 524 1.32 35.79 -22.84
C HIS A 524 1.65 34.33 -23.13
N CYS A 525 2.36 33.64 -22.24
CA CYS A 525 2.99 32.36 -22.54
C CYS A 525 3.03 31.45 -21.30
N GLY A 526 2.05 30.54 -21.22
CA GLY A 526 1.98 29.46 -20.23
C GLY A 526 2.25 28.10 -20.88
N SER A 527 1.25 27.55 -21.56
CA SER A 527 1.35 26.23 -22.23
C SER A 527 2.37 26.19 -23.37
N ASP A 528 2.53 27.29 -24.11
CA ASP A 528 3.49 27.39 -25.23
C ASP A 528 4.84 27.98 -24.80
N VAL A 529 5.56 27.28 -23.92
CA VAL A 529 6.85 27.73 -23.33
C VAL A 529 7.89 28.15 -24.37
N ALA A 530 7.79 27.67 -25.62
CA ALA A 530 8.72 28.05 -26.68
C ALA A 530 8.59 29.54 -27.08
N ALA A 531 7.45 30.18 -26.80
CA ALA A 531 7.12 31.55 -27.18
C ALA A 531 7.44 32.62 -26.11
N ILE A 532 8.21 32.28 -25.06
CA ILE A 532 8.66 33.28 -24.09
C ILE A 532 9.45 34.41 -24.78
N LYS A 533 9.34 35.63 -24.25
CA LYS A 533 9.94 36.85 -24.80
C LYS A 533 11.03 37.44 -23.91
N THR A 534 11.15 37.06 -22.63
CA THR A 534 12.25 37.52 -21.78
C THR A 534 13.59 37.26 -22.48
N LYS A 535 14.44 38.29 -22.53
CA LYS A 535 15.74 38.26 -23.21
C LYS A 535 16.85 38.41 -22.18
N ALA A 536 17.96 37.74 -22.43
CA ALA A 536 19.21 37.87 -21.70
C ALA A 536 20.33 38.13 -22.72
N GLU A 537 20.65 39.41 -22.95
CA GLU A 537 21.60 39.82 -23.98
C GLU A 537 23.02 39.88 -23.43
N ARG A 538 23.96 39.23 -24.10
CA ARG A 538 25.36 39.23 -23.69
C ARG A 538 26.01 40.61 -23.93
N LYS A 539 26.60 41.19 -22.89
CA LYS A 539 27.42 42.41 -22.94
C LYS A 539 28.74 42.18 -22.22
N GLY A 540 29.76 41.77 -22.98
CA GLY A 540 31.04 41.32 -22.42
C GLY A 540 30.86 40.01 -21.66
N ASP A 541 31.30 40.00 -20.40
CA ASP A 541 31.22 38.83 -19.51
C ASP A 541 29.88 38.75 -18.75
N ASP A 542 28.99 39.72 -18.96
CA ASP A 542 27.67 39.79 -18.31
C ASP A 542 26.52 39.52 -19.30
N LEU A 543 25.36 39.19 -18.74
CA LEU A 543 24.06 39.17 -19.38
C LEU A 543 23.23 40.34 -18.85
N ILE A 544 22.54 41.03 -19.75
CA ILE A 544 21.55 42.05 -19.41
C ILE A 544 20.16 41.48 -19.70
N ILE A 545 19.38 41.31 -18.63
CA ILE A 545 18.08 40.64 -18.67
C ILE A 545 16.97 41.69 -18.67
N ASN A 546 16.05 41.55 -19.62
CA ASN A 546 14.86 42.40 -19.74
C ASN A 546 13.63 41.54 -20.05
N GLY A 547 12.52 41.85 -19.39
CA GLY A 547 11.25 41.16 -19.59
C GLY A 547 10.46 41.00 -18.29
N GLY A 548 9.76 39.89 -18.16
CA GLY A 548 8.99 39.60 -16.96
C GLY A 548 8.51 38.17 -16.94
N LYS A 549 8.24 37.67 -15.74
CA LYS A 549 7.79 36.29 -15.48
C LYS A 549 6.53 36.31 -14.64
N MET A 550 5.71 35.28 -14.79
CA MET A 550 4.37 35.21 -14.23
C MET A 550 4.14 33.86 -13.56
N TRP A 551 3.38 33.86 -12.46
CA TRP A 551 3.02 32.68 -11.67
C TRP A 551 4.18 32.03 -10.91
N ILE A 552 5.20 32.80 -10.52
CA ILE A 552 6.42 32.23 -9.93
C ILE A 552 6.21 31.92 -8.46
N THR A 553 6.10 30.62 -8.14
CA THR A 553 5.99 30.11 -6.78
C THR A 553 7.30 30.32 -6.01
N ASN A 554 7.23 30.63 -4.72
CA ASN A 554 8.34 30.99 -3.82
C ASN A 554 9.04 32.33 -4.16
N GLY A 555 8.63 33.04 -5.22
CA GLY A 555 9.42 34.17 -5.72
C GLY A 555 9.54 35.36 -4.76
N ALA A 556 8.62 35.56 -3.83
CA ALA A 556 8.75 36.61 -2.81
C ALA A 556 9.72 36.25 -1.67
N GLN A 557 10.08 34.97 -1.55
CA GLN A 557 10.89 34.43 -0.45
C GLN A 557 12.21 33.82 -0.94
N ALA A 558 12.36 33.62 -2.25
CA ALA A 558 13.55 33.04 -2.84
C ALA A 558 14.74 34.01 -2.80
N ASP A 559 15.94 33.45 -2.66
CA ASP A 559 17.22 34.15 -2.75
C ASP A 559 17.75 34.17 -4.18
N TRP A 560 17.36 33.18 -5.00
CA TRP A 560 17.68 33.13 -6.42
C TRP A 560 16.59 32.43 -7.22
N MET A 561 16.60 32.64 -8.55
CA MET A 561 15.69 31.95 -9.47
C MET A 561 16.45 31.20 -10.56
N CYS A 562 15.92 30.04 -10.94
CA CYS A 562 16.26 29.36 -12.18
C CYS A 562 15.42 29.97 -13.32
N LEU A 563 16.00 30.91 -14.05
CA LEU A 563 15.32 31.70 -15.09
C LEU A 563 15.51 31.09 -16.48
N LEU A 564 14.41 30.88 -17.21
CA LEU A 564 14.46 30.58 -18.64
C LEU A 564 14.32 31.88 -19.47
N ALA A 565 15.35 32.23 -20.25
CA ALA A 565 15.36 33.42 -21.10
C ALA A 565 15.95 33.14 -22.49
N ASN A 566 15.56 33.94 -23.49
CA ASN A 566 16.19 33.90 -24.81
C ASN A 566 17.57 34.55 -24.73
N THR A 567 18.62 33.78 -24.99
CA THR A 567 20.01 34.28 -25.00
C THR A 567 20.57 34.44 -26.41
N ARG A 568 19.92 33.83 -27.42
CA ARG A 568 20.37 33.84 -28.82
C ARG A 568 19.20 34.06 -29.78
N GLU A 569 19.55 34.41 -31.01
CA GLU A 569 18.64 34.34 -32.15
C GLU A 569 18.64 32.92 -32.77
N GLY A 570 17.60 32.58 -33.53
CA GLY A 570 17.48 31.29 -34.20
C GLY A 570 16.23 30.51 -33.81
N PRO A 571 16.22 29.18 -34.04
CA PRO A 571 15.04 28.34 -33.79
C PRO A 571 14.56 28.41 -32.33
N LEU A 572 13.24 28.54 -32.12
CA LEU A 572 12.64 28.76 -30.79
C LEU A 572 13.00 27.70 -29.73
N HIS A 573 13.30 26.47 -30.14
CA HIS A 573 13.67 25.39 -29.22
C HIS A 573 15.18 25.31 -28.92
N LYS A 574 16.00 26.16 -29.54
CA LYS A 574 17.47 26.14 -29.44
C LYS A 574 18.09 27.52 -29.13
N ASN A 575 17.28 28.49 -28.74
CA ASN A 575 17.70 29.88 -28.57
C ASN A 575 17.58 30.40 -27.12
N LYS A 576 17.28 29.50 -26.18
CA LYS A 576 17.00 29.81 -24.77
C LYS A 576 18.02 29.15 -23.86
N SER A 577 18.32 29.79 -22.73
CA SER A 577 19.19 29.24 -21.69
C SER A 577 18.51 29.31 -20.34
N LEU A 578 18.88 28.38 -19.45
CA LEU A 578 18.58 28.46 -18.03
C LEU A 578 19.69 29.24 -17.34
N ILE A 579 19.34 30.13 -16.42
CA ILE A 579 20.27 31.07 -15.78
C ILE A 579 19.96 31.13 -14.28
N CYS A 580 20.97 30.97 -13.43
CA CYS A 580 20.87 31.26 -12.00
C CYS A 580 20.92 32.78 -11.77
N VAL A 581 19.79 33.39 -11.41
CA VAL A 581 19.68 34.83 -11.19
C VAL A 581 19.47 35.12 -9.70
N PRO A 582 20.43 35.76 -9.00
CA PRO A 582 20.22 36.26 -7.64
C PRO A 582 19.07 37.27 -7.59
N LEU A 583 18.19 37.16 -6.60
CA LEU A 583 16.99 37.98 -6.50
C LEU A 583 17.24 39.38 -5.90
N ASP A 584 18.41 39.59 -5.32
CA ASP A 584 18.91 40.89 -4.86
C ASP A 584 19.58 41.71 -5.98
N ALA A 585 19.68 41.16 -7.19
CA ALA A 585 20.29 41.87 -8.32
C ALA A 585 19.48 43.14 -8.69
N PRO A 586 20.15 44.29 -8.90
CA PRO A 586 19.47 45.54 -9.26
C PRO A 586 18.63 45.42 -10.54
N GLY A 587 17.44 46.03 -10.54
CA GLY A 587 16.51 46.01 -11.67
C GLY A 587 15.45 44.91 -11.61
N ILE A 588 15.47 44.06 -10.58
CA ILE A 588 14.41 43.09 -10.29
C ILE A 588 13.34 43.76 -9.42
N SER A 589 12.08 43.65 -9.83
CA SER A 589 10.93 43.99 -8.98
C SER A 589 9.83 42.94 -9.14
N PHE A 590 8.92 42.85 -8.17
CA PHE A 590 7.82 41.89 -8.24
C PHE A 590 6.54 42.37 -7.58
N ASN A 591 5.42 41.81 -8.02
CA ASN A 591 4.10 41.97 -7.40
C ASN A 591 3.59 40.62 -6.91
N LYS A 592 3.12 40.55 -5.65
CA LYS A 592 2.46 39.34 -5.12
C LYS A 592 1.08 39.16 -5.74
N ILE A 593 0.75 37.91 -6.04
CA ILE A 593 -0.53 37.54 -6.65
C ILE A 593 -1.47 36.98 -5.58
N ASN A 594 -2.68 37.54 -5.49
CA ASN A 594 -3.75 36.99 -4.67
C ASN A 594 -4.43 35.83 -5.41
N LYS A 595 -4.61 34.69 -4.74
CA LYS A 595 -5.03 33.42 -5.34
C LYS A 595 -6.27 32.84 -4.67
N LEU A 596 -6.98 31.97 -5.38
CA LEU A 596 -8.15 31.23 -4.88
C LEU A 596 -7.79 30.29 -3.71
N GLY A 597 -6.71 29.55 -3.85
CA GLY A 597 -6.20 28.57 -2.90
C GLY A 597 -4.68 28.69 -2.73
N THR A 598 -4.11 27.77 -1.96
CA THR A 598 -2.67 27.69 -1.63
C THR A 598 -2.10 28.99 -1.09
N CYS A 599 -2.89 29.68 -0.26
CA CYS A 599 -2.59 31.02 0.21
C CYS A 599 -1.34 31.11 1.10
N SER A 600 -0.88 30.00 1.69
CA SER A 600 0.36 29.94 2.48
C SER A 600 1.63 29.89 1.61
N SER A 601 1.50 29.56 0.32
CA SER A 601 2.58 29.66 -0.66
C SER A 601 2.46 31.00 -1.38
N ASP A 602 3.55 31.74 -1.54
CA ASP A 602 3.54 32.95 -2.35
C ASP A 602 3.66 32.61 -3.85
N ASN A 603 3.02 33.45 -4.68
CA ASN A 603 3.27 33.49 -6.11
C ASN A 603 3.44 34.94 -6.52
N VAL A 604 4.40 35.20 -7.40
CA VAL A 604 4.71 36.56 -7.84
C VAL A 604 4.74 36.69 -9.35
N GLN A 605 4.54 37.92 -9.80
CA GLN A 605 4.91 38.38 -11.12
C GLN A 605 6.21 39.17 -11.00
N PHE A 606 7.25 38.75 -11.72
CA PHE A 606 8.53 39.45 -11.78
C PHE A 606 8.60 40.38 -12.99
N PHE A 607 9.32 41.48 -12.82
CA PHE A 607 9.70 42.43 -13.86
C PHE A 607 11.22 42.61 -13.81
N PHE A 608 11.85 42.61 -14.98
CA PHE A 608 13.30 42.74 -15.14
C PHE A 608 13.59 43.95 -16.01
N GLU A 609 14.29 44.92 -15.44
CA GLU A 609 14.74 46.14 -16.12
C GLU A 609 16.26 46.24 -16.05
N ASN A 610 16.92 45.86 -17.15
CA ASN A 610 18.38 45.89 -17.31
C ASN A 610 19.14 45.16 -16.17
N VAL A 611 18.60 44.04 -15.71
CA VAL A 611 19.21 43.23 -14.65
C VAL A 611 20.52 42.64 -15.15
N ARG A 612 21.62 42.90 -14.44
CA ARG A 612 22.95 42.45 -14.82
C ARG A 612 23.32 41.20 -14.03
N VAL A 613 23.68 40.12 -14.73
CA VAL A 613 24.10 38.84 -14.14
C VAL A 613 25.31 38.32 -14.89
N PRO A 614 26.34 37.76 -14.23
CA PRO A 614 27.49 37.17 -14.93
C PRO A 614 27.04 36.08 -15.91
N ALA A 615 27.64 36.04 -17.11
CA ALA A 615 27.29 35.04 -18.11
C ALA A 615 27.73 33.62 -17.72
N LYS A 616 28.64 33.48 -16.74
CA LYS A 616 28.96 32.19 -16.10
C LYS A 616 27.79 31.58 -15.33
N ASN A 617 26.72 32.36 -15.05
CA ASN A 617 25.53 31.87 -14.36
C ASN A 617 24.58 31.07 -15.28
N ILE A 618 24.93 30.89 -16.55
CA ILE A 618 24.21 29.98 -17.46
C ILE A 618 24.40 28.55 -16.98
N ILE A 619 23.30 27.82 -16.82
CA ILE A 619 23.31 26.40 -16.50
C ILE A 619 23.54 25.61 -17.79
N GLY A 620 24.64 24.83 -17.82
CA GLY A 620 25.02 24.03 -18.97
C GLY A 620 25.39 24.85 -20.19
N GLU A 621 25.04 24.34 -21.37
CA GLU A 621 25.36 25.00 -22.64
C GLU A 621 24.33 26.09 -23.00
N GLU A 622 24.83 27.26 -23.39
CA GLU A 622 23.97 28.36 -23.83
C GLU A 622 23.18 27.99 -25.11
N GLY A 623 21.86 28.17 -25.08
CA GLY A 623 20.91 27.77 -26.12
C GLY A 623 20.23 26.42 -25.86
N MET A 624 20.70 25.64 -24.88
CA MET A 624 20.15 24.31 -24.54
C MET A 624 19.11 24.34 -23.42
N GLY A 625 18.83 25.52 -22.83
CA GLY A 625 17.95 25.67 -21.68
C GLY A 625 16.52 25.19 -21.90
N PHE A 626 15.99 25.29 -23.12
CA PHE A 626 14.67 24.74 -23.44
C PHE A 626 14.64 23.21 -23.27
N MET A 627 15.68 22.51 -23.72
CA MET A 627 15.76 21.05 -23.58
C MET A 627 15.97 20.64 -22.12
N TYR A 628 16.83 21.34 -21.39
CA TYR A 628 17.01 21.13 -19.96
C TYR A 628 15.69 21.30 -19.20
N GLN A 629 14.91 22.34 -19.52
CA GLN A 629 13.58 22.57 -18.94
C GLN A 629 12.59 21.46 -19.29
N MET A 630 12.59 20.95 -20.53
CA MET A 630 11.69 19.85 -20.92
C MET A 630 11.99 18.55 -20.17
N MET A 631 13.27 18.26 -19.89
CA MET A 631 13.64 17.09 -19.08
C MET A 631 13.17 17.27 -17.63
N GLN A 632 13.40 18.45 -17.05
CA GLN A 632 12.98 18.76 -15.69
C GLN A 632 11.46 18.71 -15.48
N PHE A 633 10.67 19.06 -16.50
CA PHE A 633 9.21 18.94 -16.41
C PHE A 633 8.72 17.52 -16.13
N GLN A 634 9.51 16.48 -16.40
CA GLN A 634 9.16 15.12 -16.05
C GLN A 634 9.23 14.91 -14.54
N ASP A 635 10.33 15.35 -13.91
CA ASP A 635 10.56 15.33 -12.47
C ASP A 635 9.47 16.15 -11.75
N GLU A 636 9.22 17.38 -12.22
CA GLU A 636 8.19 18.29 -11.70
C GLU A 636 6.79 17.65 -11.68
N ARG A 637 6.38 17.03 -12.80
CA ARG A 637 5.03 16.45 -12.95
C ARG A 637 4.81 15.27 -12.03
N LEU A 638 5.82 14.41 -11.89
CA LEU A 638 5.73 13.25 -11.02
C LEU A 638 5.75 13.70 -9.55
N GLY A 639 6.75 14.47 -9.15
CA GLY A 639 6.91 14.95 -7.77
C GLY A 639 5.69 15.72 -7.26
N ALA A 640 5.11 16.61 -8.07
CA ALA A 640 3.90 17.36 -7.69
C ALA A 640 2.66 16.47 -7.46
N CYS A 641 2.65 15.24 -7.97
CA CYS A 641 1.49 14.34 -7.91
C CYS A 641 1.65 13.20 -6.90
N VAL A 642 2.86 12.90 -6.41
CA VAL A 642 3.14 11.79 -5.49
C VAL A 642 2.24 11.82 -4.26
N GLY A 643 2.12 12.96 -3.58
CA GLY A 643 1.34 13.09 -2.35
C GLY A 643 -0.18 13.14 -2.55
N VAL A 644 -0.68 13.17 -3.80
CA VAL A 644 -2.10 13.34 -4.10
C VAL A 644 -2.96 12.18 -3.58
N PRO A 645 -2.66 10.89 -3.85
CA PRO A 645 -3.53 9.78 -3.42
C PRO A 645 -3.70 9.72 -1.91
N ARG A 646 -2.62 9.98 -1.16
CA ARG A 646 -2.64 10.01 0.31
C ARG A 646 -3.53 11.14 0.85
N SER A 647 -3.43 12.34 0.27
CA SER A 647 -4.32 13.46 0.58
C SER A 647 -5.80 13.15 0.28
N LEU A 648 -6.09 12.57 -0.89
CA LEU A 648 -7.45 12.19 -1.29
C LEU A 648 -8.03 11.08 -0.40
N SER A 649 -7.22 10.08 -0.03
CA SER A 649 -7.62 9.04 0.92
C SER A 649 -7.99 9.62 2.28
N ARG A 650 -7.24 10.61 2.78
CA ARG A 650 -7.59 11.31 4.03
C ARG A 650 -8.91 12.06 3.90
N ILE A 651 -9.11 12.79 2.79
CA ILE A 651 -10.36 13.51 2.52
C ILE A 651 -11.57 12.56 2.50
N ILE A 652 -11.42 11.38 1.89
CA ILE A 652 -12.45 10.33 1.91
C ILE A 652 -12.70 9.86 3.36
N GLN A 653 -11.65 9.58 4.13
CA GLN A 653 -11.76 9.14 5.53
C GLN A 653 -12.44 10.17 6.42
N ASP A 654 -12.07 11.45 6.32
CA ASP A 654 -12.68 12.55 7.06
C ASP A 654 -14.17 12.69 6.70
N THR A 655 -14.50 12.50 5.42
CA THR A 655 -15.89 12.53 4.94
C THR A 655 -16.68 11.32 5.45
N ILE A 656 -16.09 10.12 5.51
CA ILE A 656 -16.71 8.95 6.14
C ILE A 656 -17.01 9.23 7.61
N ALA A 657 -16.06 9.80 8.35
CA ALA A 657 -16.25 10.14 9.76
C ALA A 657 -17.40 11.13 9.93
N TYR A 658 -17.42 12.21 9.15
CA TYR A 658 -18.50 13.19 9.16
C TYR A 658 -19.87 12.55 8.83
N CYS A 659 -19.94 11.69 7.81
CA CYS A 659 -21.18 11.05 7.40
C CYS A 659 -21.74 10.07 8.45
N LYS A 660 -20.87 9.45 9.27
CA LYS A 660 -21.28 8.58 10.38
C LYS A 660 -21.90 9.37 11.54
N GLU A 661 -21.40 10.57 11.79
CA GLU A 661 -21.87 11.43 12.88
C GLU A 661 -23.09 12.25 12.48
N ARG A 662 -23.14 12.72 11.24
CA ARG A 662 -24.21 13.59 10.76
C ARG A 662 -25.50 12.80 10.57
N THR A 663 -26.56 13.20 11.27
CA THR A 663 -27.90 12.62 11.12
C THR A 663 -28.82 13.47 10.24
N ALA A 664 -29.59 12.84 9.37
CA ALA A 664 -30.73 13.44 8.65
C ALA A 664 -31.82 12.38 8.47
N PHE A 665 -33.09 12.80 8.40
CA PHE A 665 -34.23 11.86 8.26
C PHE A 665 -34.28 10.75 9.34
N GLY A 666 -33.74 11.01 10.53
CA GLY A 666 -33.80 10.11 11.69
C GLY A 666 -32.69 9.08 11.79
N HIS A 667 -31.71 9.07 10.87
CA HIS A 667 -30.55 8.17 10.90
C HIS A 667 -29.26 8.88 10.44
N PRO A 668 -28.07 8.31 10.70
CA PRO A 668 -26.83 8.76 10.09
C PRO A 668 -26.92 8.85 8.56
N ILE A 669 -26.31 9.87 7.96
CA ILE A 669 -26.36 10.04 6.50
C ILE A 669 -25.53 8.98 5.78
N ILE A 670 -24.52 8.39 6.44
CA ILE A 670 -23.72 7.29 5.89
C ILE A 670 -24.60 6.11 5.45
N ASP A 671 -25.75 5.88 6.11
CA ASP A 671 -26.65 4.77 5.80
C ASP A 671 -27.28 4.88 4.40
N ASN A 672 -27.19 6.04 3.75
CA ASN A 672 -27.62 6.22 2.36
C ASN A 672 -26.64 5.51 1.41
N GLN A 673 -27.13 4.48 0.70
CA GLN A 673 -26.33 3.65 -0.20
C GLN A 673 -25.53 4.45 -1.25
N VAL A 674 -26.07 5.56 -1.74
CA VAL A 674 -25.36 6.44 -2.70
C VAL A 674 -24.03 6.94 -2.13
N ILE A 675 -23.94 7.20 -0.82
CA ILE A 675 -22.70 7.62 -0.16
C ILE A 675 -21.70 6.46 -0.11
N HIS A 676 -22.15 5.26 0.24
CA HIS A 676 -21.30 4.06 0.25
C HIS A 676 -20.67 3.80 -1.12
N PHE A 677 -21.50 3.75 -2.17
CA PHE A 677 -21.03 3.44 -3.53
C PHE A 677 -20.10 4.53 -4.04
N THR A 678 -20.46 5.80 -3.87
CA THR A 678 -19.60 6.92 -4.30
C THR A 678 -18.24 6.87 -3.60
N LEU A 679 -18.18 6.71 -2.28
CA LEU A 679 -16.91 6.71 -1.55
C LEU A 679 -16.05 5.47 -1.88
N ALA A 680 -16.67 4.31 -2.13
CA ALA A 680 -15.96 3.11 -2.55
C ALA A 680 -15.37 3.23 -3.96
N GLU A 681 -16.12 3.79 -4.92
CA GLU A 681 -15.64 4.07 -6.28
C GLU A 681 -14.49 5.08 -6.26
N LEU A 682 -14.65 6.18 -5.51
CA LEU A 682 -13.61 7.19 -5.36
C LEU A 682 -12.33 6.61 -4.74
N GLN A 683 -12.43 5.78 -3.70
CA GLN A 683 -11.25 5.12 -3.12
C GLN A 683 -10.58 4.20 -4.14
N THR A 684 -11.35 3.47 -4.95
CA THR A 684 -10.80 2.61 -6.00
C THR A 684 -10.00 3.40 -7.03
N GLU A 685 -10.51 4.56 -7.44
CA GLU A 685 -9.79 5.46 -8.36
C GLU A 685 -8.52 6.05 -7.74
N VAL A 686 -8.52 6.29 -6.44
CA VAL A 686 -7.34 6.74 -5.68
C VAL A 686 -6.25 5.66 -5.68
N GLU A 687 -6.62 4.40 -5.43
CA GLU A 687 -5.68 3.27 -5.51
C GLU A 687 -5.12 3.08 -6.93
N ALA A 688 -5.95 3.28 -7.96
CA ALA A 688 -5.49 3.21 -9.35
C ALA A 688 -4.45 4.29 -9.69
N LEU A 689 -4.63 5.51 -9.16
CA LEU A 689 -3.63 6.57 -9.29
C LEU A 689 -2.34 6.24 -8.53
N GLN A 690 -2.44 5.71 -7.31
CA GLN A 690 -1.28 5.28 -6.52
C GLN A 690 -0.44 4.23 -7.27
N ALA A 691 -1.09 3.22 -7.83
CA ALA A 691 -0.42 2.19 -8.62
C ALA A 691 0.29 2.78 -9.86
N LEU A 692 -0.33 3.76 -10.53
CA LEU A 692 0.28 4.44 -11.67
C LEU A 692 1.51 5.27 -11.27
N ILE A 693 1.47 5.94 -10.11
CA ILE A 693 2.60 6.69 -9.55
C ILE A 693 3.77 5.76 -9.24
N TYR A 694 3.53 4.66 -8.49
CA TYR A 694 4.58 3.70 -8.14
C TYR A 694 5.22 3.06 -9.37
N LYS A 695 4.41 2.66 -10.36
CA LYS A 695 4.94 2.17 -11.64
C LYS A 695 5.83 3.21 -12.33
N SER A 696 5.46 4.49 -12.27
CA SER A 696 6.26 5.57 -12.86
C SER A 696 7.56 5.78 -12.11
N ALA A 697 7.54 5.70 -10.77
CA ALA A 697 8.71 5.80 -9.92
C ALA A 697 9.68 4.64 -10.18
N ASP A 698 9.20 3.39 -10.24
CA ASP A 698 10.02 2.22 -10.55
C ASP A 698 10.75 2.38 -11.89
N GLN A 699 10.04 2.82 -12.95
CA GLN A 699 10.65 3.07 -14.25
C GLN A 699 11.68 4.21 -14.22
N MET A 700 11.45 5.23 -13.39
CA MET A 700 12.39 6.33 -13.22
C MET A 700 13.68 5.87 -12.53
N ILE A 701 13.56 5.01 -11.51
CA ILE A 701 14.70 4.38 -10.80
C ILE A 701 15.51 3.51 -11.77
N ASP A 702 14.84 2.78 -12.65
CA ASP A 702 15.46 1.98 -13.71
C ASP A 702 16.10 2.82 -14.85
N GLY A 703 15.99 4.16 -14.80
CA GLY A 703 16.54 5.07 -15.80
C GLY A 703 15.78 5.09 -17.13
N GLN A 704 14.51 4.68 -17.14
CA GLN A 704 13.67 4.68 -18.34
C GLN A 704 13.05 6.06 -18.60
N ASP A 705 12.63 6.34 -19.84
CA ASP A 705 11.86 7.55 -20.17
C ASP A 705 10.44 7.45 -19.60
N VAL A 706 10.17 8.22 -18.56
CA VAL A 706 8.87 8.26 -17.88
C VAL A 706 7.94 9.36 -18.40
N THR A 707 8.30 10.09 -19.46
CA THR A 707 7.51 11.23 -19.97
C THR A 707 6.03 10.90 -20.17
N LEU A 708 5.75 9.73 -20.77
CA LEU A 708 4.38 9.29 -21.02
C LEU A 708 3.64 9.04 -19.71
N LEU A 709 4.24 8.27 -18.81
CA LEU A 709 3.63 7.92 -17.53
C LEU A 709 3.47 9.13 -16.62
N ALA A 710 4.47 9.99 -16.49
CA ALA A 710 4.40 11.24 -15.73
C ALA A 710 3.27 12.16 -16.25
N SER A 711 3.05 12.20 -17.57
CA SER A 711 1.94 12.95 -18.17
C SER A 711 0.58 12.33 -17.85
N MET A 712 0.47 11.00 -17.84
CA MET A 712 -0.74 10.28 -17.43
C MET A 712 -1.04 10.47 -15.94
N VAL A 713 -0.02 10.36 -15.08
CA VAL A 713 -0.11 10.64 -13.64
C VAL A 713 -0.64 12.03 -13.40
N LYS A 714 -0.01 13.06 -13.99
CA LYS A 714 -0.41 14.45 -13.78
C LYS A 714 -1.84 14.73 -14.22
N LEU A 715 -2.23 14.19 -15.38
CA LEU A 715 -3.60 14.31 -15.89
C LEU A 715 -4.61 13.65 -14.95
N LYS A 716 -4.33 12.41 -14.53
CA LYS A 716 -5.24 11.63 -13.67
C LYS A 716 -5.34 12.24 -12.28
N ALA A 717 -4.22 12.65 -11.69
CA ALA A 717 -4.16 13.31 -10.38
C ALA A 717 -4.98 14.60 -10.35
N GLY A 718 -4.84 15.47 -11.35
CA GLY A 718 -5.61 16.72 -11.42
C GLY A 718 -7.11 16.51 -11.57
N ARG A 719 -7.53 15.57 -12.42
CA ARG A 719 -8.96 15.23 -12.61
C ARG A 719 -9.56 14.56 -11.38
N LEU A 720 -8.86 13.56 -10.83
CA LEU A 720 -9.34 12.82 -9.68
C LEU A 720 -9.42 13.70 -8.43
N THR A 721 -8.46 14.60 -8.24
CA THR A 721 -8.52 15.59 -7.13
C THR A 721 -9.80 16.42 -7.20
N ARG A 722 -10.17 16.90 -8.38
CA ARG A 722 -11.41 17.67 -8.56
C ARG A 722 -12.64 16.82 -8.24
N GLU A 723 -12.67 15.59 -8.74
CA GLU A 723 -13.80 14.69 -8.56
C GLU A 723 -14.00 14.26 -7.09
N VAL A 724 -12.95 13.75 -6.44
CA VAL A 724 -13.00 13.30 -5.05
C VAL A 724 -13.42 14.44 -4.14
N VAL A 725 -12.78 15.59 -4.27
CA VAL A 725 -13.02 16.73 -3.38
C VAL A 725 -14.41 17.32 -3.59
N ASP A 726 -14.87 17.44 -4.83
CA ASP A 726 -16.23 17.92 -5.15
C ASP A 726 -17.31 17.00 -4.57
N LYS A 727 -17.19 15.69 -4.80
CA LYS A 727 -18.13 14.69 -4.27
C LYS A 727 -18.12 14.64 -2.75
N CYS A 728 -16.94 14.68 -2.13
CA CYS A 728 -16.83 14.72 -0.69
C CYS A 728 -17.48 15.99 -0.13
N LEU A 729 -17.15 17.17 -0.67
CA LEU A 729 -17.76 18.45 -0.27
C LEU A 729 -19.29 18.41 -0.33
N GLN A 730 -19.85 17.78 -1.36
CA GLN A 730 -21.30 17.61 -1.50
C GLN A 730 -21.93 16.85 -0.31
N PHE A 731 -21.24 15.84 0.25
CA PHE A 731 -21.71 15.10 1.43
C PHE A 731 -21.57 15.90 2.73
N TRP A 732 -20.62 16.82 2.80
CA TRP A 732 -20.54 17.79 3.90
C TRP A 732 -21.69 18.82 3.86
N GLY A 733 -22.32 19.01 2.70
CA GLY A 733 -23.46 19.90 2.52
C GLY A 733 -23.12 21.36 2.85
N GLY A 734 -24.04 22.06 3.53
CA GLY A 734 -23.84 23.47 3.90
C GLY A 734 -22.56 23.71 4.72
N MET A 735 -22.19 22.76 5.61
CA MET A 735 -20.94 22.86 6.37
C MET A 735 -19.70 22.80 5.47
N GLY A 736 -19.75 21.97 4.43
CA GLY A 736 -18.69 21.85 3.42
C GLY A 736 -18.41 23.14 2.64
N TYR A 737 -19.36 24.09 2.64
CA TYR A 737 -19.22 25.39 1.99
C TYR A 737 -18.68 26.49 2.92
N THR A 738 -18.48 26.19 4.20
CA THR A 738 -17.89 27.13 5.17
C THR A 738 -16.37 27.09 5.14
N SER A 739 -15.71 28.14 5.64
CA SER A 739 -14.24 28.17 5.76
C SER A 739 -13.71 27.40 6.98
N ASP A 740 -14.60 26.88 7.83
CA ASP A 740 -14.26 26.26 9.12
C ASP A 740 -13.79 24.81 8.99
N VAL A 741 -14.02 24.19 7.82
CA VAL A 741 -13.71 22.79 7.54
C VAL A 741 -12.61 22.64 6.48
N LEU A 742 -11.81 21.58 6.58
CA LEU A 742 -10.70 21.35 5.66
C LEU A 742 -11.16 21.02 4.23
N ILE A 743 -12.35 20.45 4.05
CA ILE A 743 -12.85 20.06 2.72
C ILE A 743 -13.01 21.27 1.78
N SER A 744 -13.45 22.43 2.27
CA SER A 744 -13.59 23.65 1.47
C SER A 744 -12.22 24.23 1.08
N ARG A 745 -11.22 24.07 1.95
CA ARG A 745 -9.83 24.42 1.64
C ARG A 745 -9.26 23.46 0.60
N ALA A 746 -9.45 22.16 0.77
CA ALA A 746 -9.03 21.15 -0.20
C ALA A 746 -9.64 21.42 -1.60
N PHE A 747 -10.88 21.91 -1.66
CA PHE A 747 -11.54 22.27 -2.92
C PHE A 747 -10.83 23.42 -3.63
N ARG A 748 -10.45 24.47 -2.90
CA ARG A 748 -9.73 25.63 -3.44
C ARG A 748 -8.29 25.30 -3.81
N ASP A 749 -7.59 24.59 -2.94
CA ASP A 749 -6.18 24.22 -3.06
C ASP A 749 -6.00 23.19 -4.21
N GLY A 750 -6.77 22.11 -4.20
CA GLY A 750 -6.70 21.02 -5.18
C GLY A 750 -6.99 21.43 -6.63
N ARG A 751 -7.67 22.56 -6.85
CA ARG A 751 -7.97 23.07 -8.19
C ARG A 751 -6.71 23.35 -9.02
N LEU A 752 -5.59 23.69 -8.37
CA LEU A 752 -4.34 24.03 -9.03
C LEU A 752 -3.69 22.85 -9.74
N VAL A 753 -3.90 21.61 -9.28
CA VAL A 753 -3.24 20.41 -9.82
C VAL A 753 -3.53 20.22 -11.32
N SER A 754 -4.73 20.58 -11.79
CA SER A 754 -5.07 20.55 -13.23
C SER A 754 -4.48 21.71 -14.06
N ILE A 755 -3.80 22.68 -13.44
CA ILE A 755 -3.30 23.90 -14.10
C ILE A 755 -1.76 23.96 -14.08
N ALA A 756 -1.16 23.89 -12.90
CA ALA A 756 0.30 23.96 -12.72
C ALA A 756 0.99 22.67 -13.22
N GLY A 757 2.29 22.74 -13.56
CA GLY A 757 3.03 21.63 -14.18
C GLY A 757 2.61 21.29 -15.62
N GLY A 758 1.76 22.14 -16.21
CA GLY A 758 1.15 21.99 -17.53
C GLY A 758 -0.33 21.62 -17.44
N SER A 759 -1.20 22.24 -18.23
CA SER A 759 -2.65 21.99 -18.13
C SER A 759 -3.03 20.56 -18.54
N ASP A 760 -4.24 20.14 -18.19
CA ASP A 760 -4.79 18.84 -18.61
C ASP A 760 -4.69 18.66 -20.15
N GLU A 761 -4.93 19.71 -20.93
CA GLU A 761 -4.85 19.70 -22.40
C GLU A 761 -3.40 19.53 -22.89
N VAL A 762 -2.43 20.11 -22.18
CA VAL A 762 -1.01 19.89 -22.49
C VAL A 762 -0.64 18.44 -22.24
N MET A 763 -1.11 17.84 -21.13
CA MET A 763 -0.85 16.42 -20.85
C MET A 763 -1.48 15.52 -21.91
N LEU A 764 -2.73 15.81 -22.30
CA LEU A 764 -3.40 15.09 -23.38
C LEU A 764 -2.66 15.21 -24.71
N SER A 765 -2.11 16.37 -25.04
CA SER A 765 -1.29 16.57 -26.24
C SER A 765 -0.03 15.70 -26.22
N ILE A 766 0.68 15.66 -25.08
CA ILE A 766 1.88 14.82 -24.90
C ILE A 766 1.50 13.33 -25.03
N ILE A 767 0.46 12.89 -24.32
CA ILE A 767 -0.02 11.50 -24.39
C ILE A 767 -0.39 11.14 -25.84
N SER A 768 -1.12 12.01 -26.53
CA SER A 768 -1.51 11.81 -27.94
C SER A 768 -0.30 11.71 -28.87
N LYS A 769 0.76 12.46 -28.60
CA LYS A 769 2.03 12.39 -29.35
C LYS A 769 2.68 11.02 -29.20
N TYR A 770 2.75 10.50 -27.96
CA TYR A 770 3.33 9.17 -27.69
C TYR A 770 2.45 8.02 -28.19
N MET A 771 1.13 8.22 -28.26
CA MET A 771 0.20 7.28 -28.90
C MET A 771 0.30 7.27 -30.44
N GLY A 772 1.01 8.24 -31.03
CA GLY A 772 1.16 8.34 -32.49
C GLY A 772 -0.11 8.78 -33.22
N ILE A 773 -1.06 9.41 -32.52
CA ILE A 773 -2.38 9.79 -33.08
C ILE A 773 -2.48 11.28 -33.47
N LEU A 774 -1.43 12.07 -33.22
CA LEU A 774 -1.38 13.45 -33.71
C LEU A 774 -1.13 13.47 -35.23
N PRO A 775 -1.71 14.44 -35.94
CA PRO A 775 -1.43 14.62 -37.36
C PRO A 775 0.07 14.86 -37.56
N LYS A 776 0.68 14.12 -38.49
CA LYS A 776 2.06 14.41 -38.92
C LYS A 776 2.06 15.81 -39.54
N LEU A 777 2.95 16.68 -39.07
CA LEU A 777 3.23 17.93 -39.76
C LEU A 777 3.62 17.59 -41.20
N LYS A 778 2.86 18.13 -42.16
CA LYS A 778 3.13 17.96 -43.59
C LYS A 778 4.40 18.67 -44.00
#